data_AF-A0AAX4L3V5-F1
#
_entry.id   AF-A0AAX4L3V5-F1
#
_cell.length_a   1.000
_cell.length_b   1.000
_cell.length_c   1.000
_cell.angle_alpha   90.00
_cell.angle_beta   90.00
_cell.angle_gamma   90.00
#
_symmetry.space_group_name_H-M   'P 1'
#
loop_
_entity.id
_entity.type
_entity.pdbx_description
1 polymer ?
#
loop_
_entity_poly.entity_id
_entity_poly.type
_entity_poly.pdbx_seq_one_letter_code
_entity_poly.pdbx_strand_id
1 'polypeptide(L)'
;MVVRVYEDLLLSSTSKKDFIVVSGLPRVGKTTLINKIKGDFITIQLPNEVNTLEELVNYRKLISSLKKENKRLVVEGRNYVIQLLLGKVSLSETPNLENPDTKLRGSALTYELEDLPLPEDIKDEELIKILEYSLVTLPGYSTFIPKLYDEAFTLYKENRLDEALQAVIRVKKLYSNFPTNKDIKGNDAIIYPLLSLFSSKEELKYAWSLLSDTWRELVFYRIDSALHLLPGTARKVITEFLSGIKSETKIQKPIEIKVNFTIRYFKKIESLVTDIINGKSGLIVGELGSGKTTLAKQVADYISTYYSYNVVYFNQNEENQQYPQNTLMIIDYHGENYLPLRKILKAKDIQVPKLFVLTDELAHVLNLKNVSAIVRRTPILEIPPTDEKFDPNAIIEKMDKQINDYVYNVIFEGDPNVIRWYAPVIKMVLKYGNHLPVKYSKMVLEANGRTNVDENDPILLWFSYTDKVNEKLMNYGVKDEIDKDFVDPIVDYENEIFKKIKEEQRKLLKEFLNVIIYVYTRDIESYWMIDELRDYFMVGRNVTSLGKKVIRDLIPRMKELIAKESCVKNIESHYEILVKKNYRDVNDYLHSSVSWMTKEHKIYENIIKTLFKPKDMECLRNAFKAIWVDLTVNDESRLFFALRPYMVEKIKEYKDDDLVYLYLSMCSFTNTRKYLREILSSDKWSIFNYVFFPKKDVTLRDPLIFFANTLGWTLKLSKYLSEGKYEALVDSIADYEKRVAMLKSVMGKVDKEKAKLLTRVALGKDEDPMEQINLYLEQFKFEVGLVYYHNYNFSINFKEYINLIDKLMTPWYNTLLKYKNNWEVDEIIDVFRYYQVKLAKSLVYGGKYEYKTILNDIIELAKTSDLQELDLAKDIAEVALGIKKEISDNNSFYAILANLISNDDLQGINKLYEEFNRLENLKVRTTSDRHKLLKLLVGYFINNNKKNMEDIIKEMGDDNVHAGIAVTSSVINYKPKLIASLILYIDLQELSFSFS
;
A
#
# COMPACT_ATOMS: atom_id res chain seq x y z
N MET A 1 -22.76 11.17 11.67
CA MET A 1 -21.71 10.76 10.70
C MET A 1 -22.40 10.18 9.48
N VAL A 2 -21.99 10.58 8.28
CA VAL A 2 -22.46 9.99 7.01
C VAL A 2 -21.52 8.86 6.63
N VAL A 3 -22.08 7.73 6.24
CA VAL A 3 -21.33 6.63 5.62
C VAL A 3 -21.59 6.70 4.12
N ARG A 4 -20.55 6.98 3.33
CA ARG A 4 -20.68 6.97 1.86
C ARG A 4 -20.84 5.53 1.40
N VAL A 5 -21.80 5.28 0.53
CA VAL A 5 -22.04 3.97 -0.06
C VAL A 5 -21.95 4.11 -1.57
N TYR A 6 -21.16 3.28 -2.22
CA TYR A 6 -21.00 3.26 -3.68
C TYR A 6 -21.81 2.11 -4.27
N GLU A 7 -22.23 2.25 -5.54
CA GLU A 7 -23.13 1.30 -6.21
C GLU A 7 -22.58 -0.14 -6.19
N ASP A 8 -21.31 -0.34 -6.55
CA ASP A 8 -20.69 -1.68 -6.63
C ASP A 8 -20.53 -2.35 -5.25
N LEU A 9 -20.21 -1.56 -4.23
CA LEU A 9 -20.17 -2.01 -2.83
C LEU A 9 -21.55 -2.42 -2.33
N LEU A 10 -22.58 -1.70 -2.76
CA LEU A 10 -23.97 -2.02 -2.43
C LEU A 10 -24.37 -3.34 -3.10
N LEU A 11 -24.08 -3.51 -4.39
CA LEU A 11 -24.38 -4.73 -5.15
C LEU A 11 -23.66 -5.96 -4.59
N SER A 12 -22.38 -5.87 -4.25
CA SER A 12 -21.62 -6.98 -3.64
C SER A 12 -22.13 -7.35 -2.23
N SER A 13 -22.60 -6.37 -1.45
CA SER A 13 -23.12 -6.59 -0.10
C SER A 13 -24.45 -7.34 -0.04
N THR A 14 -25.16 -7.45 -1.16
CA THR A 14 -26.45 -8.17 -1.27
C THR A 14 -26.32 -9.68 -1.07
N SER A 15 -25.12 -10.24 -1.15
CA SER A 15 -24.85 -11.64 -0.83
C SER A 15 -24.80 -11.94 0.68
N LYS A 16 -24.64 -10.92 1.55
CA LYS A 16 -24.28 -11.09 2.97
C LYS A 16 -25.32 -10.56 3.97
N LYS A 17 -26.37 -9.87 3.50
CA LYS A 17 -27.36 -9.21 4.37
C LYS A 17 -28.78 -9.50 3.91
N ASP A 18 -29.68 -9.71 4.88
CA ASP A 18 -31.12 -9.91 4.66
C ASP A 18 -31.94 -8.63 4.77
N PHE A 19 -31.32 -7.52 5.19
CA PHE A 19 -31.97 -6.21 5.21
C PHE A 19 -31.00 -5.12 4.74
N ILE A 20 -31.38 -4.43 3.68
CA ILE A 20 -30.58 -3.38 3.04
C ILE A 20 -31.42 -2.10 2.98
N VAL A 21 -30.83 -0.98 3.37
CA VAL A 21 -31.45 0.34 3.26
C VAL A 21 -30.59 1.17 2.31
N VAL A 22 -31.15 1.50 1.15
CA VAL A 22 -30.53 2.36 0.16
C VAL A 22 -31.11 3.75 0.33
N SER A 23 -30.26 4.71 0.68
CA SER A 23 -30.69 6.11 0.84
C SER A 23 -29.78 7.06 0.09
N GLY A 24 -30.31 8.17 -0.41
CA GLY A 24 -29.54 9.18 -1.14
C GLY A 24 -30.31 10.50 -1.27
N LEU A 25 -29.71 11.49 -1.93
CA LEU A 25 -30.46 12.68 -2.37
C LEU A 25 -31.42 12.30 -3.50
N PRO A 26 -32.47 13.11 -3.78
CA PRO A 26 -33.34 12.91 -4.93
C PRO A 26 -32.56 12.60 -6.22
N ARG A 27 -32.98 11.55 -6.93
CA ARG A 27 -32.43 11.14 -8.24
C ARG A 27 -30.93 10.81 -8.26
N VAL A 28 -30.28 10.66 -7.11
CA VAL A 28 -28.90 10.15 -7.04
C VAL A 28 -28.82 8.72 -7.57
N GLY A 29 -29.78 7.86 -7.21
CA GLY A 29 -29.94 6.57 -7.86
C GLY A 29 -30.45 6.77 -9.29
N LYS A 30 -29.90 6.02 -10.25
CA LYS A 30 -30.21 6.07 -11.70
C LYS A 30 -31.63 5.61 -12.07
N THR A 31 -32.60 5.81 -11.20
CA THR A 31 -34.01 5.39 -11.26
C THR A 31 -34.35 3.91 -11.00
N THR A 32 -33.40 3.02 -10.68
CA THR A 32 -33.65 1.76 -9.93
C THR A 32 -32.34 1.01 -9.64
N LEU A 33 -31.55 1.54 -8.70
CA LEU A 33 -30.38 0.78 -8.19
C LEU A 33 -30.81 -0.58 -7.64
N ILE A 34 -32.04 -0.64 -7.10
CA ILE A 34 -32.63 -1.88 -6.57
C ILE A 34 -33.00 -2.89 -7.67
N ASN A 35 -33.37 -2.46 -8.88
CA ASN A 35 -33.65 -3.43 -9.96
C ASN A 35 -32.37 -4.13 -10.46
N LYS A 36 -31.19 -3.58 -10.14
CA LYS A 36 -29.90 -4.23 -10.40
C LYS A 36 -29.51 -5.22 -9.28
N ILE A 37 -30.18 -5.19 -8.13
CA ILE A 37 -29.93 -6.15 -7.04
C ILE A 37 -30.50 -7.50 -7.47
N LYS A 38 -29.63 -8.48 -7.66
CA LYS A 38 -29.99 -9.85 -8.03
C LYS A 38 -30.32 -10.65 -6.75
N GLY A 39 -31.43 -11.40 -6.76
CA GLY A 39 -31.82 -12.35 -5.70
C GLY A 39 -33.26 -12.18 -5.20
N ASP A 40 -33.69 -13.07 -4.29
CA ASP A 40 -35.05 -13.11 -3.72
C ASP A 40 -35.30 -12.03 -2.66
N PHE A 41 -35.19 -10.77 -3.05
CA PHE A 41 -35.46 -9.63 -2.17
C PHE A 41 -36.85 -9.04 -2.41
N ILE A 42 -37.56 -8.77 -1.32
CA ILE A 42 -38.74 -7.89 -1.35
C ILE A 42 -38.25 -6.45 -1.33
N THR A 43 -38.61 -5.71 -2.38
CA THR A 43 -38.22 -4.32 -2.56
C THR A 43 -39.35 -3.40 -2.10
N ILE A 44 -39.01 -2.40 -1.28
CA ILE A 44 -39.92 -1.36 -0.81
C ILE A 44 -39.35 -0.01 -1.22
N GLN A 45 -40.03 0.68 -2.14
CA GLN A 45 -39.70 2.06 -2.48
C GLN A 45 -40.56 2.99 -1.63
N LEU A 46 -39.91 3.85 -0.86
CA LEU A 46 -40.59 4.85 -0.04
C LEU A 46 -41.07 6.02 -0.90
N PRO A 47 -42.17 6.66 -0.53
CA PRO A 47 -42.74 7.73 -1.32
C PRO A 47 -41.85 8.98 -1.29
N ASN A 48 -41.88 9.72 -2.40
CA ASN A 48 -41.17 10.97 -2.56
C ASN A 48 -41.78 12.11 -1.73
N GLU A 49 -43.11 12.11 -1.61
CA GLU A 49 -43.92 13.07 -0.85
C GLU A 49 -44.80 12.29 0.12
N VAL A 50 -45.06 12.86 1.29
CA VAL A 50 -45.82 12.21 2.36
C VAL A 50 -46.97 13.13 2.74
N ASN A 51 -48.20 12.63 2.62
CA ASN A 51 -49.38 13.46 2.90
C ASN A 51 -49.70 13.52 4.40
N THR A 52 -49.49 12.41 5.12
CA THR A 52 -49.76 12.31 6.55
C THR A 52 -48.66 11.53 7.27
N LEU A 53 -48.44 11.80 8.55
CA LEU A 53 -47.49 11.04 9.37
C LEU A 53 -47.86 9.54 9.44
N GLU A 54 -49.16 9.24 9.36
CA GLU A 54 -49.69 7.87 9.39
C GLU A 54 -49.18 7.02 8.21
N GLU A 55 -48.94 7.63 7.04
CA GLU A 55 -48.35 6.96 5.88
C GLU A 55 -46.97 6.38 6.20
N LEU A 56 -46.10 7.16 6.85
CA LEU A 56 -44.77 6.70 7.29
C LEU A 56 -44.87 5.62 8.37
N VAL A 57 -45.83 5.73 9.28
CA VAL A 57 -46.10 4.72 10.32
C VAL A 57 -46.50 3.39 9.68
N ASN A 58 -47.30 3.41 8.62
CA ASN A 58 -47.71 2.22 7.90
C ASN A 58 -46.55 1.52 7.19
N TYR A 59 -45.65 2.28 6.53
CA TYR A 59 -44.41 1.70 5.99
C TYR A 59 -43.53 1.08 7.07
N ARG A 60 -43.41 1.72 8.24
CA ARG A 60 -42.64 1.16 9.37
C ARG A 60 -43.26 -0.16 9.85
N LYS A 61 -44.58 -0.25 9.95
CA LYS A 61 -45.30 -1.49 10.32
C LYS A 61 -45.06 -2.58 9.29
N LEU A 62 -45.16 -2.27 7.98
CA LEU A 62 -44.92 -3.19 6.88
C LEU A 62 -43.48 -3.74 6.87
N ILE A 63 -42.48 -2.88 7.00
CA ILE A 63 -41.08 -3.32 7.07
C ILE A 63 -40.85 -4.22 8.28
N SER A 64 -41.48 -3.89 9.41
CA SER A 64 -41.35 -4.67 10.64
C SER A 64 -42.03 -6.04 10.53
N SER A 65 -43.18 -6.15 9.86
CA SER A 65 -43.86 -7.43 9.63
C SER A 65 -43.05 -8.32 8.70
N LEU A 66 -42.58 -7.78 7.57
CA LEU A 66 -41.78 -8.55 6.61
C LEU A 66 -40.44 -9.03 7.19
N LYS A 67 -39.82 -8.25 8.09
CA LYS A 67 -38.64 -8.69 8.84
C LYS A 67 -38.93 -9.87 9.76
N LYS A 68 -40.09 -9.90 10.43
CA LYS A 68 -40.50 -11.01 11.30
C LYS A 68 -40.74 -12.31 10.52
N GLU A 69 -41.10 -12.20 9.24
CA GLU A 69 -41.30 -13.33 8.33
C GLU A 69 -39.99 -13.87 7.71
N ASN A 70 -38.82 -13.42 8.19
CA ASN A 70 -37.50 -13.78 7.64
C ASN A 70 -37.37 -13.52 6.12
N LYS A 71 -38.10 -12.53 5.59
CA LYS A 71 -37.97 -12.12 4.19
C LYS A 71 -36.73 -11.24 4.03
N ARG A 72 -35.98 -11.48 2.96
CA ARG A 72 -34.86 -10.61 2.57
C ARG A 72 -35.44 -9.32 1.97
N LEU A 73 -35.00 -8.16 2.44
CA LEU A 73 -35.65 -6.88 2.19
C LEU A 73 -34.67 -5.81 1.74
N VAL A 74 -35.08 -5.02 0.74
CA VAL A 74 -34.39 -3.80 0.33
C VAL A 74 -35.36 -2.63 0.42
N VAL A 75 -34.98 -1.58 1.14
CA VAL A 75 -35.77 -0.34 1.26
C VAL A 75 -35.03 0.80 0.56
N GLU A 76 -35.61 1.36 -0.50
CA GLU A 76 -35.13 2.60 -1.14
C GLU A 76 -35.89 3.79 -0.59
N GLY A 77 -35.19 4.90 -0.43
CA GLY A 77 -35.84 6.18 -0.27
C GLY A 77 -34.87 7.33 -0.25
N ARG A 78 -35.41 8.54 -0.28
CA ARG A 78 -34.60 9.74 -0.04
C ARG A 78 -34.10 9.70 1.41
N ASN A 79 -32.87 10.16 1.65
CA ASN A 79 -32.20 10.02 2.95
C ASN A 79 -33.04 10.59 4.11
N TYR A 80 -33.63 11.77 3.95
CA TYR A 80 -34.49 12.40 4.95
C TYR A 80 -35.76 11.58 5.24
N VAL A 81 -36.41 11.04 4.20
CA VAL A 81 -37.60 10.17 4.35
C VAL A 81 -37.26 8.90 5.13
N ILE A 82 -36.10 8.30 4.84
CA ILE A 82 -35.59 7.14 5.59
C ILE A 82 -35.30 7.53 7.04
N GLN A 83 -34.73 8.70 7.30
CA GLN A 83 -34.48 9.15 8.67
C GLN A 83 -35.77 9.36 9.47
N LEU A 84 -36.79 9.95 8.86
CA LEU A 84 -38.14 10.08 9.45
C LEU A 84 -38.75 8.71 9.72
N LEU A 85 -38.73 7.82 8.72
CA LEU A 85 -39.21 6.44 8.85
C LEU A 85 -38.52 5.69 9.98
N LEU A 86 -37.21 5.88 10.16
CA LEU A 86 -36.42 5.28 11.23
C LEU A 86 -36.55 6.01 12.57
N GLY A 87 -37.26 7.15 12.62
CA GLY A 87 -37.46 7.93 13.85
C GLY A 87 -36.19 8.61 14.34
N LYS A 88 -35.23 8.81 13.44
CA LYS A 88 -33.96 9.49 13.73
C LYS A 88 -34.11 11.01 13.71
N VAL A 89 -35.20 11.50 13.12
CA VAL A 89 -35.58 12.91 13.05
C VAL A 89 -37.07 13.00 13.39
N SER A 90 -37.43 13.98 14.21
CA SER A 90 -38.81 14.36 14.52
C SER A 90 -39.24 15.53 13.65
N LEU A 91 -40.52 15.60 13.30
CA LEU A 91 -41.07 16.77 12.60
C LEU A 91 -41.08 17.99 13.51
N SER A 92 -40.82 19.16 12.94
CA SER A 92 -40.97 20.42 13.66
C SER A 92 -42.45 20.80 13.77
N GLU A 93 -42.88 21.26 14.94
CA GLU A 93 -44.23 21.82 15.15
C GLU A 93 -44.39 23.16 14.42
N THR A 94 -43.31 23.92 14.24
CA THR A 94 -43.31 25.18 13.51
C THR A 94 -41.97 25.38 12.78
N PRO A 95 -41.97 25.50 11.44
CA PRO A 95 -40.75 25.78 10.69
C PRO A 95 -40.06 27.05 11.22
N ASN A 96 -38.75 27.01 11.42
CA ASN A 96 -37.96 28.17 11.85
C ASN A 96 -36.52 28.06 11.36
N LEU A 97 -35.84 29.21 11.20
CA LEU A 97 -34.47 29.29 10.71
C LEU A 97 -33.44 29.50 11.84
N GLU A 98 -33.79 29.26 13.11
CA GLU A 98 -32.85 29.45 14.22
C GLU A 98 -31.70 28.44 14.17
N ASN A 99 -32.01 27.16 13.90
CA ASN A 99 -31.02 26.08 13.81
C ASN A 99 -31.42 25.01 12.76
N PRO A 100 -31.40 25.34 11.46
CA PRO A 100 -31.75 24.38 10.40
C PRO A 100 -30.75 23.21 10.35
N ASP A 101 -31.24 21.98 10.12
CA ASP A 101 -30.35 20.82 9.98
C ASP A 101 -29.77 20.76 8.57
N THR A 102 -28.48 21.03 8.46
CA THR A 102 -27.76 21.02 7.19
C THR A 102 -27.01 19.72 6.91
N LYS A 103 -27.07 18.75 7.84
CA LYS A 103 -26.27 17.53 7.76
C LYS A 103 -27.09 16.35 7.27
N LEU A 104 -26.56 15.62 6.30
CA LEU A 104 -27.01 14.25 6.02
C LEU A 104 -26.60 13.32 7.18
N ARG A 105 -27.38 12.26 7.42
CA ARG A 105 -27.07 11.24 8.43
C ARG A 105 -27.29 9.84 7.87
N GLY A 106 -26.53 8.88 8.39
CA GLY A 106 -26.62 7.48 7.97
C GLY A 106 -25.89 7.20 6.65
N SER A 107 -26.26 6.09 6.02
CA SER A 107 -25.65 5.62 4.78
C SER A 107 -26.25 6.32 3.57
N ALA A 108 -25.45 7.05 2.79
CA ALA A 108 -25.90 7.81 1.62
C ALA A 108 -25.16 7.36 0.35
N LEU A 109 -25.93 7.03 -0.70
CA LEU A 109 -25.43 6.63 -2.01
C LEU A 109 -24.66 7.79 -2.65
N THR A 110 -23.41 7.55 -3.03
CA THR A 110 -22.49 8.57 -3.56
C THR A 110 -21.95 8.16 -4.92
N TYR A 111 -21.90 9.11 -5.85
CA TYR A 111 -21.22 8.98 -7.15
C TYR A 111 -20.00 9.91 -7.19
N GLU A 112 -18.91 9.39 -7.71
CA GLU A 112 -17.65 10.07 -8.01
C GLU A 112 -17.57 10.45 -9.50
N LEU A 113 -16.50 11.15 -9.88
CA LEU A 113 -16.31 11.58 -11.27
C LEU A 113 -16.11 10.37 -12.19
N GLU A 114 -15.42 9.34 -11.69
CA GLU A 114 -15.12 8.09 -12.37
C GLU A 114 -16.38 7.28 -12.71
N ASP A 115 -17.51 7.56 -12.03
CA ASP A 115 -18.79 6.91 -12.28
C ASP A 115 -19.60 7.56 -13.41
N LEU A 116 -19.13 8.70 -13.96
CA LEU A 116 -19.79 9.45 -15.02
C LEU A 116 -19.20 9.13 -16.41
N PRO A 117 -20.04 9.03 -17.46
CA PRO A 117 -19.54 8.84 -18.82
C PRO A 117 -18.94 10.15 -19.34
N LEU A 118 -17.61 10.31 -19.26
CA LEU A 118 -16.91 11.49 -19.76
C LEU A 118 -16.73 11.41 -21.28
N PRO A 119 -17.36 12.29 -22.08
CA PRO A 119 -17.21 12.30 -23.53
C PRO A 119 -15.85 12.90 -23.92
N GLU A 120 -15.11 12.22 -24.80
CA GLU A 120 -13.79 12.65 -25.27
C GLU A 120 -13.84 13.92 -26.14
N ASP A 121 -14.99 14.21 -26.76
CA ASP A 121 -15.14 15.31 -27.73
C ASP A 121 -15.52 16.67 -27.10
N ILE A 122 -15.73 16.74 -25.78
CA ILE A 122 -16.13 17.98 -25.10
C ILE A 122 -14.89 18.72 -24.58
N LYS A 123 -14.81 20.02 -24.91
CA LYS A 123 -13.79 20.91 -24.33
C LYS A 123 -13.91 20.95 -22.81
N ASP A 124 -12.77 20.92 -22.12
CA ASP A 124 -12.70 20.96 -20.64
C ASP A 124 -13.59 22.04 -20.01
N GLU A 125 -13.64 23.23 -20.62
CA GLU A 125 -14.45 24.35 -20.12
C GLU A 125 -15.95 24.02 -20.04
N GLU A 126 -16.47 23.36 -21.07
CA GLU A 126 -17.88 22.99 -21.15
C GLU A 126 -18.19 21.78 -20.25
N LEU A 127 -17.23 20.85 -20.14
CA LEU A 127 -17.33 19.74 -19.19
C LEU A 127 -17.41 20.25 -17.74
N ILE A 128 -16.63 21.27 -17.38
CA ILE A 128 -16.69 21.88 -16.04
C ILE A 128 -18.07 22.47 -15.74
N LYS A 129 -18.72 23.13 -16.72
CA LYS A 129 -20.09 23.65 -16.56
C LYS A 129 -21.11 22.52 -16.35
N ILE A 130 -20.96 21.41 -17.07
CA ILE A 130 -21.78 20.21 -16.91
C ILE A 130 -21.60 19.58 -15.52
N LEU A 131 -20.36 19.52 -15.04
CA LEU A 131 -20.03 19.03 -13.70
C LEU A 131 -20.58 19.97 -12.61
N GLU A 132 -20.48 21.29 -12.77
CA GLU A 132 -21.03 22.29 -11.85
C GLU A 132 -22.56 22.17 -11.73
N TYR A 133 -23.24 21.93 -12.84
CA TYR A 133 -24.70 21.72 -12.87
C TYR A 133 -25.13 20.43 -12.14
N SER A 134 -24.29 19.41 -12.10
CA SER A 134 -24.66 18.07 -11.62
C SER A 134 -24.13 17.71 -10.23
N LEU A 135 -23.12 18.44 -9.74
CA LEU A 135 -22.53 18.24 -8.43
C LEU A 135 -23.38 18.89 -7.34
N VAL A 136 -23.67 18.14 -6.27
CA VAL A 136 -24.30 18.65 -5.06
C VAL A 136 -23.41 18.41 -3.85
N THR A 137 -23.16 19.47 -3.10
CA THR A 137 -22.25 19.46 -1.95
C THR A 137 -22.93 20.01 -0.69
N LEU A 138 -22.81 19.26 0.41
CA LEU A 138 -23.23 19.60 1.76
C LEU A 138 -22.02 19.48 2.71
N PRO A 139 -22.08 20.07 3.92
CA PRO A 139 -21.02 19.88 4.92
C PRO A 139 -20.71 18.40 5.18
N GLY A 140 -19.51 17.95 4.79
CA GLY A 140 -19.04 16.56 4.92
C GLY A 140 -19.54 15.55 3.87
N TYR A 141 -20.28 15.97 2.84
CA TYR A 141 -20.84 15.08 1.82
C TYR A 141 -20.94 15.74 0.45
N SER A 142 -20.49 15.06 -0.60
CA SER A 142 -20.61 15.52 -1.98
C SER A 142 -20.88 14.35 -2.92
N THR A 143 -21.72 14.57 -3.93
CA THR A 143 -22.05 13.56 -4.94
C THR A 143 -22.45 14.22 -6.25
N PHE A 144 -22.07 13.61 -7.37
CA PHE A 144 -22.73 13.89 -8.63
C PHE A 144 -24.12 13.24 -8.66
N ILE A 145 -25.06 13.87 -9.34
CA ILE A 145 -26.39 13.32 -9.59
C ILE A 145 -26.47 12.96 -11.08
N PRO A 146 -26.47 11.66 -11.45
CA PRO A 146 -26.43 11.24 -12.85
C PRO A 146 -27.52 11.86 -13.71
N LYS A 147 -28.75 11.97 -13.18
CA LYS A 147 -29.85 12.61 -13.91
C LYS A 147 -29.58 14.09 -14.21
N LEU A 148 -28.96 14.83 -13.29
CA LEU A 148 -28.57 16.22 -13.54
C LEU A 148 -27.43 16.31 -14.56
N TYR A 149 -26.53 15.33 -14.59
CA TYR A 149 -25.48 15.26 -15.61
C TYR A 149 -26.08 15.10 -17.02
N ASP A 150 -27.03 14.18 -17.18
CA ASP A 150 -27.74 13.96 -18.45
C ASP A 150 -28.55 15.22 -18.87
N GLU A 151 -29.21 15.87 -17.92
CA GLU A 151 -29.93 17.14 -18.15
C GLU A 151 -28.98 18.26 -18.58
N ALA A 152 -27.83 18.41 -17.90
CA ALA A 152 -26.82 19.41 -18.25
C ALA A 152 -26.24 19.18 -19.65
N PHE A 153 -25.97 17.92 -20.00
CA PHE A 153 -25.48 17.56 -21.33
C PHE A 153 -26.52 17.86 -22.43
N THR A 154 -27.81 17.69 -22.13
CA THR A 154 -28.90 18.07 -23.04
C THR A 154 -28.98 19.59 -23.21
N LEU A 155 -28.92 20.34 -22.11
CA LEU A 155 -28.92 21.81 -22.14
C LEU A 155 -27.68 22.38 -22.86
N TYR A 156 -26.54 21.71 -22.73
CA TYR A 156 -25.32 22.04 -23.47
C TYR A 156 -25.56 21.94 -24.98
N LYS A 157 -26.12 20.82 -25.46
CA LYS A 157 -26.47 20.63 -26.87
C LYS A 157 -27.49 21.65 -27.39
N GLU A 158 -28.36 22.14 -26.50
CA GLU A 158 -29.34 23.19 -26.82
C GLU A 158 -28.77 24.63 -26.73
N ASN A 159 -27.50 24.82 -26.35
CA ASN A 159 -26.90 26.13 -26.04
C ASN A 159 -27.63 26.91 -24.93
N ARG A 160 -28.24 26.21 -23.97
CA ARG A 160 -29.01 26.78 -22.85
C ARG A 160 -28.40 26.51 -21.48
N LEU A 161 -27.26 25.81 -21.43
CA LEU A 161 -26.59 25.44 -20.19
C LEU A 161 -26.19 26.68 -19.37
N ASP A 162 -25.56 27.68 -19.97
CA ASP A 162 -25.11 28.88 -19.26
C ASP A 162 -26.26 29.62 -18.58
N GLU A 163 -27.40 29.76 -19.28
CA GLU A 163 -28.60 30.40 -18.75
C GLU A 163 -29.17 29.61 -17.55
N ALA A 164 -29.32 28.29 -17.70
CA ALA A 164 -29.81 27.44 -16.61
C ALA A 164 -28.86 27.44 -15.41
N LEU A 165 -27.55 27.46 -15.66
CA LEU A 165 -26.52 27.41 -14.63
C LEU A 165 -26.53 28.66 -13.73
N GLN A 166 -26.93 29.83 -14.26
CA GLN A 166 -27.15 31.03 -13.45
C GLN A 166 -28.17 30.82 -12.32
N ALA A 167 -29.25 30.09 -12.60
CA ALA A 167 -30.26 29.75 -11.60
C ALA A 167 -29.75 28.64 -10.65
N VAL A 168 -29.09 27.61 -11.21
CA VAL A 168 -28.59 26.46 -10.46
C VAL A 168 -27.55 26.84 -9.42
N ILE A 169 -26.53 27.63 -9.77
CA ILE A 169 -25.45 28.05 -8.85
C ILE A 169 -26.02 28.76 -7.62
N ARG A 170 -27.09 29.54 -7.79
CA ARG A 170 -27.76 30.24 -6.68
C ARG A 170 -28.49 29.27 -5.77
N VAL A 171 -29.32 28.39 -6.31
CA VAL A 171 -30.08 27.42 -5.49
C VAL A 171 -29.17 26.33 -4.88
N LYS A 172 -28.03 26.01 -5.50
CA LYS A 172 -26.98 25.15 -4.93
C LYS A 172 -26.53 25.63 -3.55
N LYS A 173 -26.56 26.94 -3.29
CA LYS A 173 -26.19 27.49 -1.98
C LYS A 173 -27.05 26.97 -0.82
N LEU A 174 -28.29 26.53 -1.07
CA LEU A 174 -29.11 25.89 -0.04
C LEU A 174 -28.49 24.60 0.50
N TYR A 175 -27.70 23.91 -0.32
CA TYR A 175 -27.01 22.68 0.08
C TYR A 175 -25.71 22.99 0.81
N SER A 176 -24.93 23.93 0.29
CA SER A 176 -23.63 24.25 0.83
C SER A 176 -23.69 25.15 2.07
N ASN A 177 -24.56 26.17 2.12
CA ASN A 177 -24.73 27.08 3.25
C ASN A 177 -26.19 27.53 3.40
N PHE A 178 -26.98 26.77 4.15
CA PHE A 178 -28.40 27.06 4.36
C PHE A 178 -28.58 28.26 5.29
N PRO A 179 -29.46 29.23 4.97
CA PRO A 179 -29.57 30.47 5.73
C PRO A 179 -30.12 30.24 7.13
N THR A 180 -29.62 31.03 8.10
CA THR A 180 -30.05 31.02 9.50
C THR A 180 -30.57 32.39 9.92
N ASN A 181 -31.73 32.45 10.58
CA ASN A 181 -32.31 33.69 11.10
C ASN A 181 -33.31 33.37 12.23
N LYS A 182 -33.13 33.96 13.42
CA LYS A 182 -33.97 33.68 14.60
C LYS A 182 -35.37 34.29 14.52
N ASP A 183 -35.53 35.33 13.72
CA ASP A 183 -36.77 36.12 13.66
C ASP A 183 -37.78 35.56 12.65
N ILE A 184 -37.38 34.58 11.83
CA ILE A 184 -38.19 34.05 10.74
C ILE A 184 -38.75 32.67 11.09
N LYS A 185 -40.08 32.57 11.13
CA LYS A 185 -40.84 31.37 11.53
C LYS A 185 -42.04 31.12 10.60
N GLY A 186 -42.66 29.95 10.71
CA GLY A 186 -43.86 29.59 9.94
C GLY A 186 -43.58 29.48 8.43
N ASN A 187 -44.55 29.83 7.59
CA ASN A 187 -44.40 29.75 6.13
C ASN A 187 -43.28 30.67 5.60
N ASP A 188 -42.99 31.77 6.28
CA ASP A 188 -41.89 32.66 5.89
C ASP A 188 -40.53 31.96 6.02
N ALA A 189 -40.35 31.06 6.99
CA ALA A 189 -39.13 30.25 7.11
C ALA A 189 -38.95 29.26 5.94
N ILE A 190 -40.03 28.89 5.26
CA ILE A 190 -40.01 28.00 4.08
C ILE A 190 -39.63 28.80 2.82
N ILE A 191 -40.12 30.04 2.70
CA ILE A 191 -39.94 30.88 1.50
C ILE A 191 -38.62 31.66 1.55
N TYR A 192 -38.23 32.15 2.72
CA TYR A 192 -37.05 33.00 2.92
C TYR A 192 -35.75 32.42 2.36
N PRO A 193 -35.45 31.11 2.48
CA PRO A 193 -34.23 30.55 1.93
C PRO A 193 -34.07 30.79 0.43
N LEU A 194 -35.17 30.80 -0.33
CA LEU A 194 -35.13 31.15 -1.76
C LEU A 194 -35.02 32.65 -1.96
N LEU A 195 -35.78 33.46 -1.22
CA LEU A 195 -35.71 34.92 -1.33
C LEU A 195 -34.32 35.48 -1.05
N SER A 196 -33.58 34.89 -0.11
CA SER A 196 -32.23 35.33 0.24
C SER A 196 -31.19 35.14 -0.88
N LEU A 197 -31.52 34.37 -1.93
CA LEU A 197 -30.58 34.02 -3.01
C LEU A 197 -30.71 34.92 -4.25
N PHE A 198 -31.76 35.74 -4.32
CA PHE A 198 -32.08 36.58 -5.48
C PHE A 198 -32.34 38.03 -5.04
N SER A 199 -32.22 38.97 -5.98
CA SER A 199 -32.33 40.40 -5.66
C SER A 199 -33.80 40.85 -5.48
N SER A 200 -34.73 40.15 -6.14
CA SER A 200 -36.16 40.43 -6.12
C SER A 200 -36.99 39.14 -6.18
N LYS A 201 -38.29 39.24 -5.85
CA LYS A 201 -39.25 38.13 -5.96
C LYS A 201 -39.50 37.76 -7.43
N GLU A 202 -39.46 38.76 -8.30
CA GLU A 202 -39.66 38.65 -9.73
C GLU A 202 -38.47 37.97 -10.42
N GLU A 203 -37.23 38.27 -9.99
CA GLU A 203 -36.00 37.58 -10.43
C GLU A 203 -36.04 36.10 -10.01
N LEU A 204 -36.46 35.81 -8.77
CA LEU A 204 -36.66 34.44 -8.30
C LEU A 204 -37.66 33.69 -9.19
N LYS A 205 -38.78 34.30 -9.57
CA LYS A 205 -39.79 33.67 -10.44
C LYS A 205 -39.22 33.32 -11.82
N TYR A 206 -38.42 34.20 -12.41
CA TYR A 206 -37.73 33.93 -13.67
C TYR A 206 -36.72 32.79 -13.53
N ALA A 207 -35.83 32.86 -12.54
CA ALA A 207 -34.85 31.81 -12.28
C ALA A 207 -35.50 30.45 -12.00
N TRP A 208 -36.64 30.43 -11.30
CA TRP A 208 -37.42 29.23 -11.04
C TRP A 208 -37.93 28.56 -12.33
N SER A 209 -38.24 29.35 -13.37
CA SER A 209 -38.66 28.84 -14.68
C SER A 209 -37.53 28.14 -15.44
N LEU A 210 -36.27 28.53 -15.19
CA LEU A 210 -35.06 27.95 -15.80
C LEU A 210 -34.62 26.65 -15.14
N LEU A 211 -35.01 26.40 -13.88
CA LEU A 211 -34.67 25.16 -13.18
C LEU A 211 -35.40 23.96 -13.79
N SER A 212 -34.69 22.85 -13.95
CA SER A 212 -35.30 21.56 -14.31
C SER A 212 -36.19 21.04 -13.18
N ASP A 213 -37.09 20.12 -13.49
CA ASP A 213 -37.93 19.48 -12.48
C ASP A 213 -37.09 18.74 -11.43
N THR A 214 -35.94 18.20 -11.81
CA THR A 214 -34.99 17.56 -10.87
C THR A 214 -34.39 18.57 -9.91
N TRP A 215 -33.97 19.76 -10.39
CA TRP A 215 -33.50 20.84 -9.51
C TRP A 215 -34.59 21.38 -8.59
N ARG A 216 -35.83 21.54 -9.07
CA ARG A 216 -36.96 21.93 -8.22
C ARG A 216 -37.24 20.88 -7.14
N GLU A 217 -37.22 19.60 -7.49
CA GLU A 217 -37.36 18.47 -6.57
C GLU A 217 -36.28 18.49 -5.47
N LEU A 218 -35.03 18.76 -5.85
CA LEU A 218 -33.91 18.93 -4.93
C LEU A 218 -34.12 20.11 -3.97
N VAL A 219 -34.51 21.28 -4.49
CA VAL A 219 -34.79 22.46 -3.65
C VAL A 219 -35.89 22.16 -2.62
N PHE A 220 -37.01 21.57 -3.04
CA PHE A 220 -38.10 21.22 -2.13
C PHE A 220 -37.62 20.24 -1.05
N TYR A 221 -36.92 19.18 -1.46
CA TYR A 221 -36.35 18.21 -0.55
C TYR A 221 -35.39 18.85 0.46
N ARG A 222 -34.55 19.79 0.01
CA ARG A 222 -33.57 20.45 0.87
C ARG A 222 -34.24 21.30 1.94
N ILE A 223 -35.27 22.05 1.59
CA ILE A 223 -36.02 22.89 2.52
C ILE A 223 -36.80 22.03 3.51
N ASP A 224 -37.52 21.01 3.03
CA ASP A 224 -38.23 20.07 3.91
C ASP A 224 -37.27 19.39 4.90
N SER A 225 -36.12 18.92 4.41
CA SER A 225 -35.10 18.27 5.23
C SER A 225 -34.44 19.22 6.23
N ALA A 226 -34.22 20.49 5.88
CA ALA A 226 -33.54 21.44 6.76
C ALA A 226 -34.44 21.93 7.89
N LEU A 227 -35.74 22.09 7.61
CA LEU A 227 -36.74 22.61 8.52
C LEU A 227 -37.54 21.50 9.25
N HIS A 228 -37.18 20.24 9.00
CA HIS A 228 -37.83 19.05 9.55
C HIS A 228 -39.33 18.99 9.25
N LEU A 229 -39.72 19.20 7.99
CA LEU A 229 -41.11 19.22 7.54
C LEU A 229 -41.55 17.88 6.95
N LEU A 230 -42.86 17.69 6.80
CA LEU A 230 -43.37 16.56 6.02
C LEU A 230 -42.89 16.69 4.56
N PRO A 231 -42.28 15.65 3.97
CA PRO A 231 -41.85 15.67 2.57
C PRO A 231 -42.97 16.12 1.62
N GLY A 232 -42.75 17.19 0.87
CA GLY A 232 -43.73 17.81 -0.03
C GLY A 232 -44.39 19.09 0.51
N THR A 233 -44.11 19.47 1.77
CA THR A 233 -44.66 20.72 2.35
C THR A 233 -44.11 21.95 1.64
N ALA A 234 -42.79 22.01 1.42
CA ALA A 234 -42.14 23.10 0.71
C ALA A 234 -42.70 23.29 -0.70
N ARG A 235 -42.99 22.20 -1.42
CA ARG A 235 -43.57 22.24 -2.77
C ARG A 235 -44.89 23.01 -2.79
N LYS A 236 -45.80 22.71 -1.85
CA LYS A 236 -47.12 23.37 -1.77
C LYS A 236 -46.97 24.87 -1.54
N VAL A 237 -46.25 25.23 -0.47
CA VAL A 237 -46.08 26.64 -0.05
C VAL A 237 -45.34 27.48 -1.10
N ILE A 238 -44.25 26.97 -1.66
CA ILE A 238 -43.45 27.71 -2.65
C ILE A 238 -44.22 27.86 -3.97
N THR A 239 -44.94 26.83 -4.41
CA THR A 239 -45.74 26.91 -5.65
C THR A 239 -46.85 27.95 -5.52
N GLU A 240 -47.55 27.96 -4.39
CA GLU A 240 -48.59 28.96 -4.08
C GLU A 240 -47.99 30.37 -4.07
N PHE A 241 -46.88 30.58 -3.35
CA PHE A 241 -46.18 31.86 -3.30
C PHE A 241 -45.77 32.37 -4.69
N LEU A 242 -45.18 31.51 -5.52
CA LEU A 242 -44.73 31.89 -6.87
C LEU A 242 -45.88 32.12 -7.85
N SER A 243 -47.07 31.58 -7.61
CA SER A 243 -48.22 31.76 -8.52
C SER A 243 -48.73 33.20 -8.59
N GLY A 244 -48.54 33.98 -7.52
CA GLY A 244 -48.97 35.38 -7.42
C GLY A 244 -47.96 36.42 -7.91
N ILE A 245 -46.80 36.01 -8.43
CA ILE A 245 -45.70 36.91 -8.80
C ILE A 245 -45.59 37.02 -10.33
N LYS A 246 -45.49 38.26 -10.84
CA LYS A 246 -45.18 38.52 -12.25
C LYS A 246 -43.70 38.24 -12.50
N SER A 247 -43.37 37.50 -13.57
CA SER A 247 -41.98 37.18 -13.89
C SER A 247 -41.26 38.38 -14.47
N GLU A 248 -40.02 38.61 -14.03
CA GLU A 248 -39.04 39.35 -14.82
C GLU A 248 -38.65 38.57 -16.10
N THR A 249 -37.91 39.21 -17.01
CA THR A 249 -37.43 38.60 -18.26
C THR A 249 -35.95 38.23 -18.23
N LYS A 250 -35.20 38.59 -17.18
CA LYS A 250 -33.78 38.27 -17.06
C LYS A 250 -33.30 38.25 -15.61
N ILE A 251 -32.15 37.63 -15.39
CA ILE A 251 -31.37 37.72 -14.16
C ILE A 251 -30.64 39.07 -14.13
N GLN A 252 -30.85 39.87 -13.08
CA GLN A 252 -30.30 41.24 -13.01
C GLN A 252 -28.79 41.28 -12.76
N LYS A 253 -28.27 40.31 -12.01
CA LYS A 253 -26.85 40.20 -11.65
C LYS A 253 -26.30 38.82 -12.04
N PRO A 254 -25.98 38.59 -13.33
CA PRO A 254 -25.41 37.32 -13.77
C PRO A 254 -24.07 37.07 -13.07
N ILE A 255 -23.84 35.81 -12.72
CA ILE A 255 -22.61 35.30 -12.13
C ILE A 255 -21.69 34.88 -13.28
N GLU A 256 -20.45 35.35 -13.27
CA GLU A 256 -19.44 34.87 -14.19
C GLU A 256 -19.13 33.39 -13.88
N ILE A 257 -19.37 32.50 -14.85
CA ILE A 257 -19.11 31.07 -14.67
C ILE A 257 -17.64 30.82 -14.97
N LYS A 258 -16.83 30.56 -13.93
CA LYS A 258 -15.42 30.22 -14.10
C LYS A 258 -15.27 28.77 -14.59
N VAL A 259 -14.35 28.58 -15.54
CA VAL A 259 -14.08 27.29 -16.20
C VAL A 259 -12.60 26.86 -16.11
N ASN A 260 -11.82 27.51 -15.26
CA ASN A 260 -10.38 27.25 -15.08
C ASN A 260 -10.08 26.18 -14.00
N PHE A 261 -11.04 25.30 -13.73
CA PHE A 261 -10.93 24.27 -12.70
C PHE A 261 -10.27 23.00 -13.23
N THR A 262 -9.40 22.38 -12.44
CA THR A 262 -8.88 21.06 -12.79
C THR A 262 -9.97 20.02 -12.55
N ILE A 263 -10.51 19.42 -13.61
CA ILE A 263 -11.66 18.49 -13.60
C ILE A 263 -11.54 17.44 -12.48
N ARG A 264 -10.38 16.77 -12.37
CA ARG A 264 -10.11 15.73 -11.35
C ARG A 264 -10.26 16.22 -9.90
N TYR A 265 -10.08 17.51 -9.63
CA TYR A 265 -10.17 18.08 -8.29
C TYR A 265 -11.46 18.85 -8.03
N PHE A 266 -12.31 19.01 -9.04
CA PHE A 266 -13.50 19.85 -8.98
C PHE A 266 -14.40 19.54 -7.76
N LYS A 267 -14.77 18.26 -7.58
CA LYS A 267 -15.56 17.81 -6.43
C LYS A 267 -14.91 18.10 -5.07
N LYS A 268 -13.57 17.97 -4.99
CA LYS A 268 -12.80 18.24 -3.76
C LYS A 268 -12.74 19.74 -3.46
N ILE A 269 -12.62 20.58 -4.49
CA ILE A 269 -12.66 22.04 -4.37
C ILE A 269 -14.01 22.48 -3.81
N GLU A 270 -15.12 22.05 -4.41
CA GLU A 270 -16.46 22.45 -3.94
C GLU A 270 -16.73 21.93 -2.51
N SER A 271 -16.28 20.71 -2.19
CA SER A 271 -16.36 20.14 -0.83
C SER A 271 -15.60 20.98 0.19
N LEU A 272 -14.37 21.38 -0.15
CA LEU A 272 -13.52 22.22 0.70
C LEU A 272 -14.10 23.62 0.88
N VAL A 273 -14.60 24.24 -0.19
CA VAL A 273 -15.30 25.53 -0.13
C VAL A 273 -16.51 25.43 0.79
N THR A 274 -17.30 24.37 0.65
CA THR A 274 -18.50 24.15 1.47
C THR A 274 -18.15 24.06 2.96
N ASP A 275 -17.07 23.37 3.33
CA ASP A 275 -16.62 23.36 4.72
C ASP A 275 -16.13 24.73 5.20
N ILE A 276 -15.42 25.50 4.36
CA ILE A 276 -14.92 26.84 4.67
C ILE A 276 -16.05 27.83 4.95
N ILE A 277 -17.07 27.88 4.08
CA ILE A 277 -18.20 28.81 4.25
C ILE A 277 -19.07 28.47 5.47
N ASN A 278 -18.94 27.25 6.02
CA ASN A 278 -19.57 26.84 7.28
C ASN A 278 -18.63 27.00 8.50
N GLY A 279 -17.60 27.84 8.38
CA GLY A 279 -16.73 28.24 9.49
C GLY A 279 -15.59 27.28 9.82
N LYS A 280 -15.30 26.28 8.97
CA LYS A 280 -14.15 25.39 9.16
C LYS A 280 -12.91 25.93 8.45
N SER A 281 -11.73 25.49 8.89
CA SER A 281 -10.49 25.70 8.14
C SER A 281 -10.21 24.54 7.18
N GLY A 282 -9.56 24.86 6.07
CA GLY A 282 -9.15 23.94 5.02
C GLY A 282 -7.64 23.66 5.02
N LEU A 283 -7.23 22.49 4.49
CA LEU A 283 -5.82 22.11 4.33
C LEU A 283 -5.60 21.38 3.01
N ILE A 284 -4.65 21.88 2.23
CA ILE A 284 -4.14 21.22 1.03
C ILE A 284 -2.69 20.80 1.33
N VAL A 285 -2.41 19.50 1.23
CA VAL A 285 -1.10 18.90 1.53
C VAL A 285 -0.59 18.03 0.39
N GLY A 286 0.71 17.79 0.37
CA GLY A 286 1.40 17.04 -0.67
C GLY A 286 2.82 17.53 -0.87
N GLU A 287 3.59 16.80 -1.65
CA GLU A 287 5.01 17.03 -1.88
C GLU A 287 5.33 18.38 -2.55
N LEU A 288 6.59 18.79 -2.55
CA LEU A 288 7.03 19.98 -3.29
C LEU A 288 6.73 19.82 -4.79
N GLY A 289 6.41 20.92 -5.49
CA GLY A 289 6.05 20.87 -6.91
C GLY A 289 4.70 20.25 -7.23
N SER A 290 3.97 19.71 -6.25
CA SER A 290 2.64 19.14 -6.44
C SER A 290 1.54 20.21 -6.65
N GLY A 291 1.80 21.40 -7.21
CA GLY A 291 0.78 22.39 -7.63
C GLY A 291 -0.40 22.67 -6.68
N LYS A 292 -0.18 22.53 -5.37
CA LYS A 292 -1.16 22.79 -4.31
C LYS A 292 -1.60 24.25 -4.32
N THR A 293 -0.67 25.16 -4.64
CA THR A 293 -0.92 26.58 -4.86
C THR A 293 -1.96 26.81 -5.96
N THR A 294 -1.92 26.05 -7.06
CA THR A 294 -2.92 26.13 -8.13
C THR A 294 -4.30 25.74 -7.62
N LEU A 295 -4.38 24.67 -6.84
CA LEU A 295 -5.63 24.24 -6.23
C LEU A 295 -6.18 25.29 -5.24
N ALA A 296 -5.30 25.90 -4.44
CA ALA A 296 -5.68 26.96 -3.51
C ALA A 296 -6.22 28.21 -4.22
N LYS A 297 -5.61 28.58 -5.37
CA LYS A 297 -6.12 29.64 -6.25
C LYS A 297 -7.51 29.28 -6.81
N GLN A 298 -7.73 28.04 -7.22
CA GLN A 298 -9.06 27.59 -7.66
C GLN A 298 -10.10 27.66 -6.52
N VAL A 299 -9.73 27.30 -5.29
CA VAL A 299 -10.61 27.47 -4.11
C VAL A 299 -10.92 28.95 -3.85
N ALA A 300 -9.90 29.82 -3.93
CA ALA A 300 -10.04 31.28 -3.81
C ALA A 300 -11.00 31.85 -4.86
N ASP A 301 -10.82 31.44 -6.10
CA ASP A 301 -11.64 31.84 -7.23
C ASP A 301 -13.10 31.39 -7.04
N TYR A 302 -13.30 30.13 -6.63
CA TYR A 302 -14.63 29.57 -6.41
C TYR A 302 -15.36 30.31 -5.29
N ILE A 303 -14.71 30.53 -4.13
CA ILE A 303 -15.37 31.15 -2.97
C ILE A 303 -15.66 32.65 -3.18
N SER A 304 -14.75 33.38 -3.83
CA SER A 304 -14.94 34.80 -4.15
C SER A 304 -16.06 35.00 -5.18
N THR A 305 -16.06 34.20 -6.26
CA THR A 305 -17.04 34.30 -7.35
C THR A 305 -18.44 33.90 -6.88
N TYR A 306 -18.55 32.74 -6.22
CA TYR A 306 -19.86 32.17 -5.91
C TYR A 306 -20.40 32.58 -4.54
N TYR A 307 -19.57 32.94 -3.55
CA TYR A 307 -20.01 33.29 -2.20
C TYR A 307 -19.63 34.70 -1.76
N SER A 308 -18.96 35.49 -2.62
CA SER A 308 -18.60 36.88 -2.32
C SER A 308 -17.74 37.03 -1.06
N TYR A 309 -16.87 36.05 -0.81
CA TYR A 309 -15.84 36.13 0.22
C TYR A 309 -14.71 37.06 -0.23
N ASN A 310 -14.19 37.86 0.70
CA ASN A 310 -12.91 38.52 0.55
C ASN A 310 -11.80 37.49 0.74
N VAL A 311 -10.96 37.29 -0.27
CA VAL A 311 -9.83 36.35 -0.17
C VAL A 311 -8.54 37.15 0.02
N VAL A 312 -7.87 36.89 1.13
CA VAL A 312 -6.61 37.54 1.48
C VAL A 312 -5.50 36.50 1.50
N TYR A 313 -4.44 36.75 0.74
CA TYR A 313 -3.20 35.98 0.82
C TYR A 313 -2.36 36.56 1.94
N PHE A 314 -2.07 35.75 2.96
CA PHE A 314 -1.36 36.23 4.14
C PHE A 314 0.07 36.66 3.77
N ASN A 315 0.31 37.98 3.84
CA ASN A 315 1.63 38.59 3.72
C ASN A 315 1.89 39.51 4.93
N GLN A 316 3.13 39.95 5.10
CA GLN A 316 3.75 40.26 6.39
C GLN A 316 3.27 41.55 7.10
N ASN A 317 2.21 42.23 6.66
CA ASN A 317 1.91 43.62 7.06
C ASN A 317 0.56 43.87 7.77
N GLU A 318 -0.17 42.83 8.20
CA GLU A 318 -1.58 42.98 8.64
C GLU A 318 -1.86 42.47 10.06
N GLU A 319 -0.95 42.70 11.03
CA GLU A 319 -1.11 42.24 12.42
C GLU A 319 -2.25 42.95 13.18
N ASN A 320 -2.78 44.07 12.69
CA ASN A 320 -3.83 44.87 13.35
C ASN A 320 -5.08 45.13 12.49
N GLN A 321 -5.28 44.39 11.39
CA GLN A 321 -6.47 44.58 10.57
C GLN A 321 -7.69 43.85 11.15
N GLN A 322 -8.79 44.58 11.32
CA GLN A 322 -10.11 43.95 11.46
C GLN A 322 -10.53 43.40 10.10
N TYR A 323 -10.58 42.07 9.99
CA TYR A 323 -11.07 41.41 8.79
C TYR A 323 -12.61 41.40 8.77
N PRO A 324 -13.25 41.67 7.62
CA PRO A 324 -14.69 41.47 7.45
C PRO A 324 -15.12 40.04 7.82
N GLN A 325 -16.37 39.86 8.25
CA GLN A 325 -16.90 38.53 8.62
C GLN A 325 -16.78 37.48 7.50
N ASN A 326 -16.84 37.89 6.22
CA ASN A 326 -16.72 36.99 5.06
C ASN A 326 -15.30 37.00 4.47
N THR A 327 -14.29 36.74 5.31
CA THR A 327 -12.88 36.70 4.85
C THR A 327 -12.34 35.27 4.89
N LEU A 328 -11.68 34.84 3.81
CA LEU A 328 -10.85 33.63 3.77
C LEU A 328 -9.38 34.04 3.70
N MET A 329 -8.57 33.57 4.65
CA MET A 329 -7.13 33.77 4.63
C MET A 329 -6.41 32.56 4.03
N ILE A 330 -5.61 32.77 2.98
CA ILE A 330 -4.79 31.72 2.37
C ILE A 330 -3.36 31.80 2.92
N ILE A 331 -2.89 30.69 3.47
CA ILE A 331 -1.56 30.54 4.06
C ILE A 331 -0.80 29.53 3.21
N ASP A 332 -0.06 30.04 2.22
CA ASP A 332 0.70 29.22 1.27
C ASP A 332 2.21 29.30 1.53
N TYR A 333 2.82 28.16 1.83
CA TYR A 333 4.27 28.07 2.02
C TYR A 333 5.06 28.49 0.77
N HIS A 334 4.47 28.32 -0.42
CA HIS A 334 5.05 28.66 -1.74
C HIS A 334 4.40 29.92 -2.34
N GLY A 335 3.97 30.87 -1.50
CA GLY A 335 3.65 32.23 -1.97
C GLY A 335 4.83 32.87 -2.74
N GLU A 336 4.64 34.06 -3.31
CA GLU A 336 5.59 34.70 -4.24
C GLU A 336 7.07 34.71 -3.79
N ASN A 337 7.34 34.70 -2.48
CA ASN A 337 8.70 34.67 -1.91
C ASN A 337 8.92 33.58 -0.84
N TYR A 338 8.15 32.48 -0.87
CA TYR A 338 8.01 31.52 0.24
C TYR A 338 7.50 32.17 1.55
N LEU A 339 6.75 31.41 2.35
CA LEU A 339 6.25 31.90 3.64
C LEU A 339 7.04 31.23 4.79
N PRO A 340 7.89 31.96 5.53
CA PRO A 340 8.64 31.43 6.66
C PRO A 340 7.78 30.74 7.74
N LEU A 341 8.35 29.71 8.37
CA LEU A 341 7.73 28.87 9.39
C LEU A 341 7.10 29.67 10.55
N ARG A 342 7.83 30.62 11.16
CA ARG A 342 7.26 31.48 12.22
C ARG A 342 6.05 32.28 11.78
N LYS A 343 5.97 32.70 10.51
CA LYS A 343 4.81 33.44 10.00
C LYS A 343 3.60 32.51 9.86
N ILE A 344 3.81 31.30 9.37
CA ILE A 344 2.76 30.28 9.29
C ILE A 344 2.22 29.97 10.70
N LEU A 345 3.11 29.88 11.69
CA LEU A 345 2.73 29.70 13.10
C LEU A 345 1.90 30.87 13.63
N LYS A 346 2.32 32.12 13.42
CA LYS A 346 1.53 33.30 13.81
C LYS A 346 0.15 33.32 13.17
N ALA A 347 0.06 32.98 11.88
CA ALA A 347 -1.19 32.98 11.15
C ALA A 347 -2.22 31.99 11.70
N LYS A 348 -1.78 30.95 12.43
CA LYS A 348 -2.65 29.96 13.09
C LYS A 348 -3.61 30.60 14.10
N ASP A 349 -3.16 31.63 14.81
CA ASP A 349 -3.89 32.23 15.95
C ASP A 349 -4.91 33.31 15.54
N ILE A 350 -4.91 33.74 14.27
CA ILE A 350 -5.84 34.76 13.76
C ILE A 350 -7.25 34.20 13.67
N GLN A 351 -8.29 34.88 14.20
CA GLN A 351 -9.66 34.35 14.23
C GLN A 351 -10.45 34.57 12.93
N VAL A 352 -9.96 33.98 11.83
CA VAL A 352 -10.66 33.89 10.54
C VAL A 352 -10.60 32.46 9.97
N PRO A 353 -11.54 32.04 9.11
CA PRO A 353 -11.38 30.82 8.30
C PRO A 353 -10.07 30.87 7.49
N LYS A 354 -9.32 29.77 7.51
CA LYS A 354 -8.02 29.67 6.84
C LYS A 354 -8.01 28.53 5.84
N LEU A 355 -7.28 28.71 4.74
CA LEU A 355 -6.85 27.64 3.85
C LEU A 355 -5.34 27.51 3.94
N PHE A 356 -4.88 26.45 4.60
CA PHE A 356 -3.46 26.13 4.67
C PHE A 356 -3.03 25.35 3.43
N VAL A 357 -1.95 25.77 2.80
CA VAL A 357 -1.28 25.06 1.71
C VAL A 357 0.12 24.74 2.21
N LEU A 358 0.39 23.47 2.50
CA LEU A 358 1.58 23.04 3.23
C LEU A 358 2.15 21.74 2.65
N THR A 359 3.41 21.42 2.94
CA THR A 359 3.91 20.05 2.75
C THR A 359 3.37 19.13 3.84
N ASP A 360 3.42 17.81 3.63
CA ASP A 360 2.93 16.84 4.62
C ASP A 360 3.69 16.96 5.95
N GLU A 361 5.01 17.13 5.91
CA GLU A 361 5.86 17.27 7.11
C GLU A 361 5.48 18.53 7.90
N LEU A 362 5.27 19.64 7.20
CA LEU A 362 4.94 20.91 7.83
C LEU A 362 3.53 20.87 8.45
N ALA A 363 2.56 20.21 7.80
CA ALA A 363 1.24 20.00 8.39
C ALA A 363 1.29 19.16 9.68
N HIS A 364 2.19 18.16 9.74
CA HIS A 364 2.45 17.38 10.95
C HIS A 364 3.07 18.21 12.06
N VAL A 365 4.13 18.98 11.75
CA VAL A 365 4.80 19.88 12.71
C VAL A 365 3.83 20.89 13.32
N LEU A 366 2.95 21.48 12.50
CA LEU A 366 2.03 22.52 12.95
C LEU A 366 0.84 21.98 13.77
N ASN A 367 0.59 20.66 13.75
CA ASN A 367 -0.49 19.99 14.47
C ASN A 367 -1.82 20.75 14.38
N LEU A 368 -2.31 20.94 13.15
CA LEU A 368 -3.51 21.72 12.86
C LEU A 368 -4.77 20.96 13.32
N LYS A 369 -5.29 21.30 14.50
CA LYS A 369 -6.57 20.79 15.02
C LYS A 369 -7.73 21.41 14.24
N ASN A 370 -8.81 20.65 14.02
CA ASN A 370 -10.08 21.09 13.39
C ASN A 370 -10.01 21.42 11.87
N VAL A 371 -9.08 20.83 11.13
CA VAL A 371 -9.12 20.89 9.66
C VAL A 371 -10.04 19.81 9.10
N SER A 372 -10.89 20.20 8.16
CA SER A 372 -12.06 19.43 7.73
C SER A 372 -11.88 18.58 6.47
N ALA A 373 -10.97 18.97 5.57
CA ALA A 373 -10.66 18.21 4.37
C ALA A 373 -9.16 18.33 4.06
N ILE A 374 -8.54 17.17 3.82
CA ILE A 374 -7.14 17.02 3.43
C ILE A 374 -7.15 16.63 1.95
N VAL A 375 -6.81 17.56 1.05
CA VAL A 375 -6.53 17.19 -0.34
C VAL A 375 -5.05 16.83 -0.44
N ARG A 376 -4.76 15.53 -0.48
CA ARG A 376 -3.41 15.01 -0.79
C ARG A 376 -3.22 14.96 -2.30
N ARG A 377 -2.19 15.64 -2.81
CA ARG A 377 -1.73 15.46 -4.19
C ARG A 377 -0.53 14.53 -4.19
N THR A 378 -0.65 13.39 -4.86
CA THR A 378 0.49 12.58 -5.28
C THR A 378 1.25 13.36 -6.36
N PRO A 379 2.59 13.38 -6.38
CA PRO A 379 3.35 14.06 -7.42
C PRO A 379 2.84 13.62 -8.80
N ILE A 380 2.39 14.59 -9.59
CA ILE A 380 2.37 14.42 -11.04
C ILE A 380 3.79 14.84 -11.43
N LEU A 381 4.63 13.87 -11.78
CA LEU A 381 5.79 14.19 -12.59
C LEU A 381 5.22 14.82 -13.86
N GLU A 382 5.21 16.15 -13.94
CA GLU A 382 5.00 16.86 -15.19
C GLU A 382 6.22 16.54 -16.05
N ILE A 383 6.16 15.40 -16.73
CA ILE A 383 7.08 15.07 -17.80
C ILE A 383 6.78 16.10 -18.89
N PRO A 384 7.74 16.95 -19.28
CA PRO A 384 7.51 17.93 -20.33
C PRO A 384 7.02 17.21 -21.60
N PRO A 385 6.15 17.83 -22.40
CA PRO A 385 5.68 17.27 -23.65
C PRO A 385 6.88 16.85 -24.52
N THR A 386 6.71 15.74 -25.22
CA THR A 386 7.69 14.79 -25.79
C THR A 386 8.70 15.31 -26.81
N ASP A 387 8.93 16.63 -26.92
CA ASP A 387 9.78 17.24 -27.95
C ASP A 387 11.10 17.84 -27.42
N GLU A 388 11.28 17.99 -26.09
CA GLU A 388 12.56 18.39 -25.50
C GLU A 388 13.38 17.17 -25.06
N LYS A 389 14.66 17.12 -25.43
CA LYS A 389 15.60 16.06 -25.01
C LYS A 389 15.53 15.90 -23.48
N PHE A 390 14.98 14.78 -23.04
CA PHE A 390 14.84 14.42 -21.63
C PHE A 390 16.23 14.29 -20.99
N ASP A 391 16.60 15.25 -20.12
CA ASP A 391 17.80 15.18 -19.29
C ASP A 391 17.41 14.87 -17.84
N PRO A 392 17.60 13.61 -17.36
CA PRO A 392 17.34 13.24 -15.98
C PRO A 392 18.12 14.09 -14.97
N ASN A 393 19.33 14.55 -15.32
CA ASN A 393 20.16 15.34 -14.41
C ASN A 393 19.57 16.73 -14.21
N ALA A 394 19.03 17.36 -15.25
CA ALA A 394 18.34 18.64 -15.14
C ALA A 394 17.09 18.57 -14.23
N ILE A 395 16.36 17.45 -14.26
CA ILE A 395 15.21 17.22 -13.36
C ILE A 395 15.68 17.06 -11.91
N ILE A 396 16.70 16.24 -11.68
CA ILE A 396 17.29 16.05 -10.34
C ILE A 396 17.82 17.38 -9.79
N GLU A 397 18.51 18.17 -10.60
CA GLU A 397 19.01 19.49 -10.22
C GLU A 397 17.87 20.46 -9.88
N LYS A 398 16.79 20.46 -10.68
CA LYS A 398 15.60 21.28 -10.42
C LYS A 398 14.91 20.86 -9.12
N MET A 399 14.77 19.55 -8.87
CA MET A 399 14.19 19.02 -7.63
C MET A 399 15.04 19.36 -6.41
N ASP A 400 16.35 19.17 -6.50
CA ASP A 400 17.29 19.54 -5.44
C ASP A 400 17.23 21.02 -5.12
N LYS A 401 17.17 21.87 -6.15
CA LYS A 401 17.02 23.30 -5.98
C LYS A 401 15.70 23.64 -5.29
N GLN A 402 14.59 23.03 -5.70
CA GLN A 402 13.29 23.25 -5.06
C GLN A 402 13.26 22.82 -3.60
N ILE A 403 13.88 21.68 -3.27
CA ILE A 403 14.03 21.21 -1.89
C ILE A 403 14.84 22.22 -1.08
N ASN A 404 15.96 22.68 -1.63
CA ASN A 404 16.83 23.63 -0.95
C ASN A 404 16.20 24.99 -0.74
N ASP A 405 15.54 25.54 -1.77
CA ASP A 405 14.83 26.81 -1.67
C ASP A 405 13.70 26.71 -0.66
N TYR A 406 12.98 25.58 -0.62
CA TYR A 406 11.97 25.33 0.40
C TYR A 406 12.58 25.28 1.81
N VAL A 407 13.59 24.43 2.03
CA VAL A 407 14.20 24.26 3.36
C VAL A 407 14.83 25.56 3.84
N TYR A 408 15.55 26.27 2.97
CA TYR A 408 16.16 27.55 3.32
C TYR A 408 15.12 28.63 3.62
N ASN A 409 14.19 28.89 2.70
CA ASN A 409 13.29 30.04 2.82
C ASN A 409 12.11 29.79 3.79
N VAL A 410 11.61 28.56 3.88
CA VAL A 410 10.46 28.23 4.75
C VAL A 410 10.93 27.78 6.12
N ILE A 411 11.78 26.75 6.20
CA ILE A 411 12.16 26.13 7.49
C ILE A 411 13.18 26.98 8.23
N PHE A 412 14.25 27.41 7.54
CA PHE A 412 15.28 28.29 8.10
C PHE A 412 15.01 29.78 7.85
N GLU A 413 13.80 30.10 7.38
CA GLU A 413 13.27 31.47 7.30
C GLU A 413 14.06 32.43 6.39
N GLY A 414 14.88 31.89 5.49
CA GLY A 414 15.77 32.66 4.62
C GLY A 414 16.92 33.32 5.37
N ASP A 415 17.21 32.89 6.60
CA ASP A 415 18.27 33.44 7.45
C ASP A 415 19.42 32.43 7.61
N PRO A 416 20.61 32.70 7.05
CA PRO A 416 21.79 31.85 7.21
C PRO A 416 22.17 31.64 8.67
N ASN A 417 21.87 32.58 9.58
CA ASN A 417 22.17 32.42 11.01
C ASN A 417 21.30 31.35 11.65
N VAL A 418 20.04 31.22 11.23
CA VAL A 418 19.17 30.13 11.69
C VAL A 418 19.75 28.80 11.22
N ILE A 419 20.18 28.68 9.94
CA ILE A 419 20.87 27.46 9.49
C ILE A 419 22.10 27.17 10.34
N ARG A 420 22.97 28.16 10.58
CA ARG A 420 24.18 28.01 11.41
C ARG A 420 23.83 27.47 12.79
N TRP A 421 22.76 27.97 13.39
CA TRP A 421 22.34 27.50 14.71
C TRP A 421 21.79 26.06 14.72
N TYR A 422 21.38 25.49 13.59
CA TYR A 422 20.96 24.09 13.47
C TYR A 422 21.95 23.23 12.68
N ALA A 423 23.11 23.78 12.27
CA ALA A 423 24.12 23.08 11.47
C ALA A 423 24.58 21.75 12.10
N PRO A 424 24.76 21.63 13.43
CA PRO A 424 25.07 20.35 14.06
C PRO A 424 24.00 19.28 13.80
N VAL A 425 22.70 19.64 13.85
CA VAL A 425 21.60 18.70 13.59
C VAL A 425 21.51 18.35 12.11
N ILE A 426 21.71 19.33 11.21
CA ILE A 426 21.77 19.09 9.75
C ILE A 426 22.84 18.05 9.41
N LYS A 427 24.04 18.18 9.99
CA LYS A 427 25.14 17.23 9.79
C LYS A 427 24.79 15.82 10.25
N MET A 428 24.01 15.69 11.32
CA MET A 428 23.53 14.39 11.80
C MET A 428 22.51 13.77 10.84
N VAL A 429 21.59 14.56 10.29
CA VAL A 429 20.67 14.07 9.26
C VAL A 429 21.41 13.61 8.02
N LEU A 430 22.40 14.38 7.53
CA LEU A 430 23.22 13.99 6.38
C LEU A 430 24.04 12.71 6.64
N LYS A 431 24.60 12.56 7.85
CA LYS A 431 25.41 11.39 8.25
C LYS A 431 24.59 10.11 8.42
N TYR A 432 23.40 10.21 8.99
CA TYR A 432 22.58 9.04 9.36
C TYR A 432 21.38 8.81 8.45
N GLY A 433 21.08 9.73 7.53
CA GLY A 433 20.10 9.62 6.44
C GLY A 433 18.64 9.45 6.89
N ASN A 434 18.27 9.93 8.07
CA ASN A 434 16.99 9.60 8.71
C ASN A 434 16.42 10.73 9.57
N HIS A 435 15.13 10.61 9.88
CA HIS A 435 14.46 11.36 10.94
C HIS A 435 15.19 11.24 12.28
N LEU A 436 15.39 12.36 12.96
CA LEU A 436 16.04 12.39 14.27
C LEU A 436 15.00 12.56 15.38
N PRO A 437 15.10 11.80 16.49
CA PRO A 437 14.27 12.07 17.66
C PRO A 437 14.52 13.49 18.19
N VAL A 438 13.47 14.16 18.65
CA VAL A 438 13.52 15.56 19.12
C VAL A 438 14.53 15.72 20.25
N LYS A 439 14.52 14.81 21.22
CA LYS A 439 15.46 14.78 22.35
C LYS A 439 16.91 14.74 21.90
N TYR A 440 17.22 13.90 20.90
CA TYR A 440 18.57 13.81 20.37
C TYR A 440 18.99 15.11 19.68
N SER A 441 18.11 15.65 18.83
CA SER A 441 18.37 16.89 18.11
C SER A 441 18.63 18.05 19.07
N LYS A 442 17.86 18.15 20.16
CA LYS A 442 18.09 19.12 21.24
C LYS A 442 19.46 18.94 21.90
N MET A 443 19.84 17.71 22.28
CA MET A 443 21.15 17.46 22.90
C MET A 443 22.32 17.78 21.97
N VAL A 444 22.18 17.51 20.67
CA VAL A 444 23.15 17.93 19.64
C VAL A 444 23.31 19.45 19.63
N LEU A 445 22.23 20.21 19.75
CA LEU A 445 22.31 21.67 19.85
C LEU A 445 22.95 22.13 21.16
N GLU A 446 22.58 21.54 22.29
CA GLU A 446 23.10 21.90 23.62
C GLU A 446 24.60 21.62 23.73
N ALA A 447 25.07 20.46 23.27
CA ALA A 447 26.47 20.08 23.26
C ALA A 447 27.34 21.00 22.38
N ASN A 448 26.73 21.65 21.39
CA ASN A 448 27.39 22.62 20.51
C ASN A 448 27.07 24.08 20.93
N GLY A 449 26.70 24.30 22.19
CA GLY A 449 26.64 25.63 22.83
C GLY A 449 25.28 26.32 22.82
N ARG A 450 24.21 25.65 22.35
CA ARG A 450 22.86 26.23 22.28
C ARG A 450 21.92 25.61 23.32
N THR A 451 21.82 26.25 24.48
CA THR A 451 21.17 25.69 25.69
C THR A 451 19.70 26.05 25.89
N ASN A 452 19.14 26.99 25.12
CA ASN A 452 17.78 27.50 25.30
C ASN A 452 16.77 27.00 24.25
N VAL A 453 16.88 25.74 23.79
CA VAL A 453 15.98 25.19 22.75
C VAL A 453 14.84 24.39 23.40
N ASP A 454 13.60 24.79 23.10
CA ASP A 454 12.40 24.07 23.53
C ASP A 454 12.22 22.78 22.70
N GLU A 455 11.69 21.73 23.32
CA GLU A 455 11.32 20.49 22.62
C GLU A 455 10.13 20.69 21.68
N ASN A 456 9.33 21.73 21.91
CA ASN A 456 8.27 22.16 20.99
C ASN A 456 8.78 23.10 19.88
N ASP A 457 10.11 23.29 19.76
CA ASP A 457 10.68 24.07 18.67
C ASP A 457 10.28 23.43 17.32
N PRO A 458 9.66 24.21 16.42
CA PRO A 458 9.06 23.67 15.19
C PRO A 458 10.13 23.21 14.19
N ILE A 459 11.36 23.73 14.25
CA ILE A 459 12.49 23.27 13.42
C ILE A 459 13.01 21.93 13.97
N LEU A 460 13.10 21.77 15.29
CA LEU A 460 13.43 20.46 15.90
C LEU A 460 12.38 19.40 15.57
N LEU A 461 11.10 19.73 15.69
CA LEU A 461 10.01 18.84 15.30
C LEU A 461 10.09 18.50 13.81
N TRP A 462 10.43 19.46 12.95
CA TRP A 462 10.58 19.22 11.51
C TRP A 462 11.66 18.20 11.18
N PHE A 463 12.81 18.20 11.87
CA PHE A 463 13.85 17.18 11.71
C PHE A 463 13.39 15.77 12.10
N SER A 464 12.35 15.65 12.92
CA SER A 464 11.73 14.37 13.21
C SER A 464 10.80 13.90 12.10
N TYR A 465 10.33 14.73 11.17
CA TYR A 465 9.38 14.31 10.13
C TYR A 465 9.91 14.40 8.70
N THR A 466 11.14 14.91 8.51
CA THR A 466 11.73 15.12 7.18
C THR A 466 12.89 14.18 6.86
N ASP A 467 13.00 13.81 5.58
CA ASP A 467 14.15 13.21 4.93
C ASP A 467 14.77 14.14 3.86
N LYS A 468 14.26 15.38 3.75
CA LYS A 468 14.51 16.31 2.63
C LYS A 468 15.66 17.28 2.89
N VAL A 469 16.74 16.80 3.53
CA VAL A 469 17.96 17.58 3.78
C VAL A 469 19.05 17.09 2.83
N ASN A 470 19.60 17.96 1.99
CA ASN A 470 20.72 17.61 1.11
C ASN A 470 21.94 18.51 1.35
N GLU A 471 23.11 18.09 0.85
CA GLU A 471 24.37 18.83 0.98
C GLU A 471 24.37 20.17 0.24
N LYS A 472 23.55 20.33 -0.80
CA LYS A 472 23.44 21.58 -1.56
C LYS A 472 22.83 22.73 -0.74
N LEU A 473 22.30 22.50 0.46
CA LEU A 473 22.04 23.56 1.46
C LEU A 473 23.30 24.38 1.79
N MET A 474 24.49 23.81 1.61
CA MET A 474 25.76 24.52 1.77
C MET A 474 25.91 25.72 0.82
N ASN A 475 25.15 25.76 -0.29
CA ASN A 475 25.19 26.84 -1.27
C ASN A 475 24.70 28.20 -0.72
N TYR A 476 24.04 28.22 0.45
CA TYR A 476 23.61 29.45 1.13
C TYR A 476 24.67 30.06 2.07
N GLY A 477 25.96 29.80 1.82
CA GLY A 477 27.08 30.48 2.50
C GLY A 477 27.36 30.02 3.93
N VAL A 478 27.04 28.76 4.23
CA VAL A 478 27.23 28.13 5.57
C VAL A 478 28.13 26.90 5.54
N LYS A 479 28.79 26.63 4.41
CA LYS A 479 29.65 25.46 4.20
C LYS A 479 30.68 25.29 5.30
N ASP A 480 31.44 26.35 5.61
CA ASP A 480 32.50 26.30 6.62
C ASP A 480 31.98 25.94 8.02
N GLU A 481 30.73 26.30 8.36
CA GLU A 481 30.13 25.97 9.65
C GLU A 481 29.63 24.52 9.71
N ILE A 482 29.13 23.99 8.59
CA ILE A 482 28.73 22.58 8.50
C ILE A 482 29.99 21.69 8.48
N ASP A 483 31.08 22.14 7.88
CA ASP A 483 32.32 21.36 7.76
C ASP A 483 33.16 21.38 9.06
N LYS A 484 32.94 22.31 9.98
CA LYS A 484 33.61 22.35 11.30
C LYS A 484 33.43 21.06 12.10
N ASP A 485 34.42 20.80 12.96
CA ASP A 485 34.35 19.74 13.95
C ASP A 485 33.15 20.00 14.87
N PHE A 486 32.19 19.09 14.84
CA PHE A 486 31.02 19.13 15.69
C PHE A 486 31.14 18.05 16.76
N VAL A 487 30.66 18.35 17.96
CA VAL A 487 30.57 17.35 19.03
C VAL A 487 29.39 16.45 18.70
N ASP A 488 29.64 15.16 18.46
CA ASP A 488 28.62 14.11 18.30
C ASP A 488 28.26 13.59 19.71
N PRO A 489 27.16 14.06 20.35
CA PRO A 489 26.83 13.73 21.74
C PRO A 489 26.19 12.35 21.86
N ILE A 490 26.40 11.45 20.89
CA ILE A 490 25.80 10.11 20.93
C ILE A 490 26.14 9.36 22.22
N VAL A 491 27.38 9.51 22.72
CA VAL A 491 27.81 8.91 23.99
C VAL A 491 27.05 9.51 25.17
N ASP A 492 26.82 10.82 25.18
CA ASP A 492 26.05 11.48 26.23
C ASP A 492 24.57 11.08 26.17
N TYR A 493 24.03 10.92 24.96
CA TYR A 493 22.68 10.40 24.73
C TYR A 493 22.51 8.97 25.25
N GLU A 494 23.46 8.10 24.92
CA GLU A 494 23.54 6.74 25.45
C GLU A 494 23.66 6.76 26.98
N ASN A 495 24.49 7.63 27.54
CA ASN A 495 24.66 7.76 28.99
C ASN A 495 23.39 8.23 29.69
N GLU A 496 22.64 9.17 29.11
CA GLU A 496 21.36 9.62 29.65
C GLU A 496 20.35 8.48 29.68
N ILE A 497 20.19 7.77 28.56
CA ILE A 497 19.28 6.62 28.46
C ILE A 497 19.70 5.54 29.46
N PHE A 498 20.99 5.19 29.50
CA PHE A 498 21.54 4.22 30.43
C PHE A 498 21.28 4.60 31.89
N LYS A 499 21.49 5.87 32.24
CA LYS A 499 21.24 6.42 33.57
C LYS A 499 19.76 6.28 33.94
N LYS A 500 18.84 6.67 33.06
CA LYS A 500 17.39 6.49 33.28
C LYS A 500 17.02 5.03 33.52
N ILE A 501 17.51 4.12 32.66
CA ILE A 501 17.27 2.68 32.83
C ILE A 501 17.86 2.19 34.17
N LYS A 502 19.04 2.67 34.56
CA LYS A 502 19.70 2.32 35.82
C LYS A 502 18.99 2.86 37.06
N GLU A 503 18.28 3.98 36.97
CA GLU A 503 17.53 4.57 38.09
C GLU A 503 16.17 3.87 38.29
N GLU A 504 15.48 3.50 37.22
CA GLU A 504 14.14 2.89 37.28
C GLU A 504 14.11 1.35 37.05
N GLN A 505 15.30 0.73 36.96
CA GLN A 505 15.71 -0.69 36.74
C GLN A 505 14.67 -1.77 36.44
N ARG A 506 13.51 -1.81 37.09
CA ARG A 506 12.45 -2.78 36.82
C ARG A 506 11.55 -2.39 35.66
N LYS A 507 11.20 -1.10 35.53
CA LYS A 507 10.23 -0.63 34.53
C LYS A 507 10.93 -0.42 33.18
N LEU A 508 11.91 0.47 33.15
CA LEU A 508 12.59 0.87 31.91
C LEU A 508 13.53 -0.19 31.32
N LEU A 509 14.10 -1.10 32.12
CA LEU A 509 14.89 -2.22 31.58
C LEU A 509 14.03 -3.18 30.77
N LYS A 510 12.81 -3.46 31.24
CA LYS A 510 11.86 -4.29 30.52
C LYS A 510 11.43 -3.61 29.21
N GLU A 511 11.18 -2.31 29.25
CA GLU A 511 10.87 -1.52 28.05
C GLU A 511 12.02 -1.51 27.05
N PHE A 512 13.26 -1.32 27.51
CA PHE A 512 14.43 -1.38 26.64
C PHE A 512 14.60 -2.76 25.98
N LEU A 513 14.36 -3.85 26.72
CA LEU A 513 14.37 -5.21 26.17
C LEU A 513 13.24 -5.42 25.14
N ASN A 514 12.05 -4.84 25.36
CA ASN A 514 10.98 -4.85 24.37
C ASN A 514 11.35 -4.06 23.10
N VAL A 515 12.04 -2.92 23.24
CA VAL A 515 12.54 -2.14 22.10
C VAL A 515 13.56 -2.95 21.29
N ILE A 516 14.47 -3.67 21.96
CA ILE A 516 15.41 -4.60 21.29
C ILE A 516 14.63 -5.64 20.47
N ILE A 517 13.62 -6.27 21.07
CA ILE A 517 12.78 -7.26 20.38
C ILE A 517 12.12 -6.63 19.16
N TYR A 518 11.41 -5.51 19.33
CA TYR A 518 10.75 -4.80 18.24
C TYR A 518 11.71 -4.45 17.09
N VAL A 519 12.92 -3.97 17.41
CA VAL A 519 13.94 -3.65 16.39
C VAL A 519 14.42 -4.88 15.63
N TYR A 520 14.56 -6.03 16.30
CA TYR A 520 15.21 -7.22 15.75
C TYR A 520 14.25 -8.33 15.33
N THR A 521 12.95 -8.27 15.63
CA THR A 521 11.95 -9.29 15.21
C THR A 521 10.79 -8.71 14.42
N ARG A 522 10.69 -7.36 14.29
CA ARG A 522 9.58 -6.66 13.60
C ARG A 522 8.17 -7.02 14.11
N ASP A 523 8.05 -7.63 15.29
CA ASP A 523 6.76 -8.05 15.82
C ASP A 523 5.84 -6.84 16.09
N ILE A 524 4.72 -6.82 15.37
CA ILE A 524 3.71 -5.75 15.36
C ILE A 524 3.00 -5.67 16.71
N GLU A 525 2.86 -6.76 17.48
CA GLU A 525 2.12 -6.74 18.75
C GLU A 525 2.86 -6.04 19.91
N SER A 526 4.12 -5.62 19.71
CA SER A 526 4.91 -4.79 20.63
C SER A 526 4.32 -3.39 20.91
N TYR A 527 3.14 -3.07 20.35
CA TYR A 527 2.39 -1.80 20.44
C TYR A 527 2.16 -1.26 21.87
N TRP A 528 2.41 -2.07 22.90
CA TRP A 528 2.29 -1.71 24.32
C TRP A 528 3.57 -1.10 24.90
N MET A 529 4.40 -0.44 24.09
CA MET A 529 5.47 0.41 24.61
C MET A 529 4.87 1.52 25.47
N ILE A 530 5.33 1.63 26.70
CA ILE A 530 5.09 2.81 27.55
C ILE A 530 5.87 3.98 26.91
N ASP A 531 5.28 5.17 26.96
CA ASP A 531 5.73 6.38 26.24
C ASP A 531 7.17 6.85 26.55
N GLU A 532 7.81 6.39 27.62
CA GLU A 532 8.97 7.06 28.23
C GLU A 532 10.30 6.89 27.49
N LEU A 533 10.59 5.71 26.92
CA LEU A 533 11.81 5.49 26.10
C LEU A 533 11.55 5.62 24.59
N ARG A 534 10.29 5.72 24.18
CA ARG A 534 9.91 5.74 22.76
C ARG A 534 10.56 6.90 22.01
N ASP A 535 10.50 8.10 22.58
CA ASP A 535 11.06 9.32 22.00
C ASP A 535 12.60 9.33 21.95
N TYR A 536 13.26 8.31 22.50
CA TYR A 536 14.72 8.15 22.41
C TYR A 536 15.16 7.35 21.18
N PHE A 537 14.29 6.50 20.64
CA PHE A 537 14.65 5.54 19.59
C PHE A 537 13.78 5.67 18.34
N MET A 538 12.58 6.23 18.46
CA MET A 538 11.56 6.17 17.43
C MET A 538 11.07 7.55 17.00
N VAL A 539 10.63 7.60 15.75
CA VAL A 539 9.82 8.68 15.19
C VAL A 539 8.56 8.07 14.61
N GLY A 540 7.40 8.55 15.06
CA GLY A 540 6.13 7.97 14.67
C GLY A 540 6.05 6.50 15.08
N ARG A 541 6.09 5.59 14.10
CA ARG A 541 6.09 4.13 14.30
C ARG A 541 7.42 3.45 13.97
N ASN A 542 8.44 4.19 13.51
CA ASN A 542 9.67 3.61 13.00
C ASN A 542 10.84 3.87 13.96
N VAL A 543 11.66 2.84 14.21
CA VAL A 543 12.95 3.02 14.91
C VAL A 543 13.96 3.63 13.94
N THR A 544 14.54 4.76 14.32
CA THR A 544 15.49 5.50 13.49
C THR A 544 16.83 4.75 13.38
N SER A 545 17.63 5.01 12.36
CA SER A 545 18.97 4.41 12.21
C SER A 545 19.86 4.70 13.43
N LEU A 546 19.77 5.93 13.94
CA LEU A 546 20.38 6.34 15.19
C LEU A 546 19.85 5.52 16.36
N GLY A 547 18.53 5.38 16.49
CA GLY A 547 17.92 4.55 17.54
C GLY A 547 18.45 3.12 17.54
N LYS A 548 18.56 2.49 16.35
CA LYS A 548 19.16 1.16 16.19
C LYS A 548 20.62 1.10 16.62
N LYS A 549 21.40 2.15 16.33
CA LYS A 549 22.81 2.26 16.76
C LYS A 549 22.89 2.37 18.28
N VAL A 550 22.17 3.31 18.88
CA VAL A 550 22.13 3.52 20.33
C VAL A 550 21.68 2.25 21.07
N ILE A 551 20.64 1.56 20.58
CA ILE A 551 20.20 0.27 21.15
C ILE A 551 21.34 -0.74 21.12
N ARG A 552 22.02 -0.91 19.97
CA ARG A 552 23.13 -1.85 19.82
C ARG A 552 24.26 -1.57 20.82
N ASP A 553 24.58 -0.30 21.04
CA ASP A 553 25.68 0.13 21.90
C ASP A 553 25.31 0.09 23.39
N LEU A 554 24.02 0.18 23.73
CA LEU A 554 23.50 0.01 25.09
C LEU A 554 23.34 -1.45 25.53
N ILE A 555 23.10 -2.39 24.60
CA ILE A 555 22.94 -3.83 24.92
C ILE A 555 24.08 -4.38 25.82
N PRO A 556 25.38 -4.17 25.52
CA PRO A 556 26.47 -4.64 26.39
C PRO A 556 26.42 -4.04 27.80
N ARG A 557 26.07 -2.76 27.91
CA ARG A 557 26.02 -2.03 29.20
C ARG A 557 24.89 -2.54 30.09
N MET A 558 23.79 -3.02 29.48
CA MET A 558 22.70 -3.64 30.23
C MET A 558 23.10 -4.87 31.03
N LYS A 559 24.21 -5.57 30.66
CA LYS A 559 24.75 -6.71 31.43
C LYS A 559 24.95 -6.36 32.91
N GLU A 560 25.36 -5.14 33.21
CA GLU A 560 25.59 -4.65 34.58
C GLU A 560 24.29 -4.50 35.40
N LEU A 561 23.16 -4.28 34.74
CA LEU A 561 21.85 -4.07 35.38
C LEU A 561 21.10 -5.38 35.63
N ILE A 562 21.56 -6.49 35.03
CA ILE A 562 20.97 -7.82 35.23
C ILE A 562 21.53 -8.43 36.52
N ALA A 563 20.84 -8.11 37.63
CA ALA A 563 21.27 -8.52 38.97
C ALA A 563 21.18 -10.03 39.21
N LYS A 564 20.16 -10.70 38.66
CA LYS A 564 19.85 -12.11 38.94
C LYS A 564 20.09 -13.00 37.73
N GLU A 565 20.53 -14.21 38.01
CA GLU A 565 20.57 -15.30 37.04
C GLU A 565 19.17 -15.54 36.45
N SER A 566 19.12 -15.87 35.15
CA SER A 566 17.89 -16.15 34.43
C SER A 566 17.93 -17.52 33.77
N CYS A 567 16.75 -18.01 33.40
CA CYS A 567 16.62 -19.28 32.71
C CYS A 567 15.49 -19.23 31.68
N VAL A 568 15.79 -19.65 30.46
CA VAL A 568 14.78 -20.02 29.47
C VAL A 568 14.32 -21.44 29.79
N LYS A 569 13.06 -21.59 30.22
CA LYS A 569 12.46 -22.91 30.54
C LYS A 569 12.11 -23.68 29.26
N ASN A 570 12.02 -25.01 29.39
CA ASN A 570 12.01 -25.98 28.30
C ASN A 570 11.17 -25.56 27.06
N ILE A 571 11.85 -25.46 25.92
CA ILE A 571 11.31 -25.10 24.59
C ILE A 571 10.82 -26.33 23.83
N GLU A 572 11.24 -27.55 24.23
CA GLU A 572 10.93 -28.79 23.51
C GLU A 572 9.44 -28.97 23.28
N SER A 573 8.57 -28.59 24.23
CA SER A 573 7.12 -28.70 24.06
C SER A 573 6.57 -27.82 22.92
N HIS A 574 7.15 -26.65 22.67
CA HIS A 574 6.68 -25.74 21.60
C HIS A 574 7.31 -26.10 20.25
N TYR A 575 8.58 -26.54 20.23
CA TYR A 575 9.23 -27.07 19.04
C TYR A 575 8.56 -28.36 18.53
N GLU A 576 8.21 -29.29 19.43
CA GLU A 576 7.46 -30.50 19.05
C GLU A 576 6.07 -30.17 18.53
N ILE A 577 5.43 -29.12 19.06
CA ILE A 577 4.16 -28.62 18.55
C ILE A 577 4.33 -28.01 17.16
N LEU A 578 5.37 -27.22 16.90
CA LEU A 578 5.56 -26.52 15.62
C LEU A 578 6.15 -27.40 14.50
N VAL A 579 7.08 -28.30 14.83
CA VAL A 579 7.87 -29.09 13.86
C VAL A 579 7.36 -30.53 13.70
N LYS A 580 6.73 -31.14 14.71
CA LYS A 580 6.23 -32.53 14.62
C LYS A 580 4.75 -32.66 14.32
N LYS A 581 3.93 -31.61 14.49
CA LYS A 581 2.52 -31.66 14.10
C LYS A 581 2.39 -31.24 12.64
N ASN A 582 2.04 -32.19 11.77
CA ASN A 582 1.41 -31.88 10.49
C ASN A 582 0.07 -31.18 10.79
N TYR A 583 0.07 -29.85 10.76
CA TYR A 583 -1.16 -29.08 10.88
C TYR A 583 -1.98 -29.28 9.60
N ARG A 584 -3.03 -30.11 9.70
CA ARG A 584 -4.02 -30.26 8.63
C ARG A 584 -5.06 -29.13 8.62
N ASP A 585 -5.09 -28.31 9.67
CA ASP A 585 -6.03 -27.20 9.83
C ASP A 585 -5.25 -25.90 10.06
N VAL A 586 -5.49 -24.92 9.19
CA VAL A 586 -4.92 -23.57 9.25
C VAL A 586 -5.26 -22.90 10.59
N ASN A 587 -6.42 -23.19 11.20
CA ASN A 587 -6.77 -22.64 12.50
C ASN A 587 -5.93 -23.22 13.64
N ASP A 588 -5.54 -24.49 13.59
CA ASP A 588 -4.69 -25.10 14.63
C ASP A 588 -3.23 -24.62 14.53
N TYR A 589 -2.74 -24.43 13.30
CA TYR A 589 -1.47 -23.77 13.04
C TYR A 589 -1.53 -22.33 13.56
N LEU A 590 -2.51 -21.53 13.10
CA LEU A 590 -2.69 -20.15 13.54
C LEU A 590 -2.84 -20.08 15.06
N HIS A 591 -3.58 -20.96 15.73
CA HIS A 591 -3.73 -20.88 17.18
C HIS A 591 -2.44 -21.22 17.93
N SER A 592 -1.64 -22.16 17.40
CA SER A 592 -0.34 -22.54 17.97
C SER A 592 0.74 -21.50 17.69
N SER A 593 0.79 -20.96 16.48
CA SER A 593 1.65 -19.86 16.05
C SER A 593 1.30 -18.56 16.77
N VAL A 594 0.01 -18.23 16.91
CA VAL A 594 -0.49 -17.09 17.71
C VAL A 594 -0.20 -17.31 19.20
N SER A 595 -0.26 -18.55 19.71
CA SER A 595 0.16 -18.84 21.10
C SER A 595 1.67 -18.67 21.32
N TRP A 596 2.49 -18.98 20.32
CA TRP A 596 3.93 -18.71 20.33
C TRP A 596 4.20 -17.21 20.27
N MET A 597 3.64 -16.52 19.27
CA MET A 597 3.74 -15.06 19.09
C MET A 597 3.27 -14.28 20.33
N THR A 598 2.17 -14.68 20.98
CA THR A 598 1.70 -14.00 22.21
C THR A 598 2.55 -14.27 23.47
N LYS A 599 3.42 -15.30 23.48
CA LYS A 599 4.36 -15.63 24.57
C LYS A 599 5.78 -15.12 24.31
N GLU A 600 6.09 -14.67 23.10
CA GLU A 600 7.42 -14.33 22.59
C GLU A 600 8.15 -13.27 23.43
N HIS A 601 7.48 -12.19 23.87
CA HIS A 601 8.15 -11.11 24.61
C HIS A 601 8.86 -11.59 25.88
N LYS A 602 8.24 -12.50 26.65
CA LYS A 602 8.85 -13.06 27.86
C LYS A 602 9.98 -14.03 27.54
N ILE A 603 9.92 -14.71 26.40
CA ILE A 603 10.95 -15.66 25.97
C ILE A 603 12.20 -14.89 25.55
N TYR A 604 12.08 -13.88 24.68
CA TYR A 604 13.21 -13.07 24.25
C TYR A 604 13.88 -12.28 25.38
N GLU A 605 13.09 -11.70 26.29
CA GLU A 605 13.61 -11.07 27.50
C GLU A 605 14.48 -12.04 28.32
N ASN A 606 14.00 -13.29 28.47
CA ASN A 606 14.73 -14.34 29.18
C ASN A 606 15.94 -14.86 28.39
N ILE A 607 15.91 -14.90 27.06
CA ILE A 607 17.06 -15.26 26.22
C ILE A 607 18.20 -14.28 26.48
N ILE A 608 17.95 -12.97 26.35
CA ILE A 608 18.97 -11.93 26.55
C ILE A 608 19.54 -12.01 27.98
N LYS A 609 18.66 -12.10 28.99
CA LYS A 609 19.08 -12.25 30.39
C LYS A 609 19.92 -13.50 30.62
N THR A 610 19.54 -14.63 30.03
CA THR A 610 20.25 -15.91 30.20
C THR A 610 21.59 -15.90 29.47
N LEU A 611 21.70 -15.29 28.29
CA LEU A 611 22.98 -15.11 27.61
C LEU A 611 23.95 -14.24 28.42
N PHE A 612 23.45 -13.24 29.15
CA PHE A 612 24.31 -12.37 29.96
C PHE A 612 24.69 -13.00 31.30
N LYS A 613 23.72 -13.63 31.98
CA LYS A 613 23.89 -14.24 33.29
C LYS A 613 23.06 -15.55 33.39
N PRO A 614 23.59 -16.67 32.89
CA PRO A 614 22.88 -17.94 32.93
C PRO A 614 22.84 -18.49 34.35
N LYS A 615 21.70 -19.10 34.74
CA LYS A 615 21.58 -19.84 36.00
C LYS A 615 22.43 -21.12 36.02
N ASP A 616 22.42 -21.85 34.90
CA ASP A 616 23.18 -23.08 34.71
C ASP A 616 23.38 -23.34 33.19
N MET A 617 24.12 -24.40 32.87
CA MET A 617 24.40 -24.79 31.48
C MET A 617 23.14 -25.21 30.71
N GLU A 618 22.15 -25.80 31.37
CA GLU A 618 20.90 -26.22 30.73
C GLU A 618 20.11 -25.00 30.27
N CYS A 619 20.00 -23.97 31.12
CA CYS A 619 19.39 -22.68 30.77
C CYS A 619 20.11 -22.02 29.58
N LEU A 620 21.44 -22.06 29.54
CA LEU A 620 22.22 -21.50 28.44
C LEU A 620 22.00 -22.27 27.12
N ARG A 621 21.97 -23.61 27.16
CA ARG A 621 21.61 -24.45 26.01
C ARG A 621 20.19 -24.17 25.53
N ASN A 622 19.23 -24.00 26.43
CA ASN A 622 17.86 -23.63 26.08
C ASN A 622 17.80 -22.25 25.43
N ALA A 623 18.58 -21.26 25.88
CA ALA A 623 18.66 -19.96 25.22
C ALA A 623 19.19 -20.07 23.77
N PHE A 624 20.24 -20.88 23.53
CA PHE A 624 20.73 -21.13 22.17
C PHE A 624 19.71 -21.87 21.30
N LYS A 625 19.03 -22.88 21.86
CA LYS A 625 17.93 -23.58 21.18
C LYS A 625 16.82 -22.59 20.80
N ALA A 626 16.45 -21.66 21.68
CA ALA A 626 15.42 -20.67 21.42
C ALA A 626 15.74 -19.80 20.20
N ILE A 627 16.99 -19.30 20.13
CA ILE A 627 17.46 -18.48 19.01
C ILE A 627 17.49 -19.31 17.72
N TRP A 628 17.93 -20.57 17.80
CA TRP A 628 17.92 -21.48 16.65
C TRP A 628 16.50 -21.78 16.16
N VAL A 629 15.53 -21.99 17.07
CA VAL A 629 14.12 -22.19 16.72
C VAL A 629 13.52 -20.94 16.08
N ASP A 630 13.75 -19.76 16.65
CA ASP A 630 13.30 -18.49 16.08
C ASP A 630 13.85 -18.30 14.66
N LEU A 631 15.14 -18.54 14.46
CA LEU A 631 15.77 -18.48 13.15
C LEU A 631 15.18 -19.47 12.14
N THR A 632 14.82 -20.69 12.56
CA THR A 632 14.40 -21.77 11.65
C THR A 632 12.90 -21.82 11.41
N VAL A 633 12.08 -21.30 12.33
CA VAL A 633 10.61 -21.30 12.23
C VAL A 633 10.07 -19.95 11.76
N ASN A 634 10.63 -18.85 12.24
CA ASN A 634 10.16 -17.49 11.92
C ASN A 634 10.99 -16.82 10.81
N ASP A 635 12.05 -17.49 10.31
CA ASP A 635 13.04 -16.96 9.35
C ASP A 635 13.68 -15.61 9.78
N GLU A 636 13.67 -15.29 11.07
CA GLU A 636 14.16 -14.01 11.57
C GLU A 636 15.63 -14.07 12.01
N SER A 637 16.52 -13.75 11.07
CA SER A 637 17.98 -13.80 11.31
C SER A 637 18.55 -12.65 12.14
N ARG A 638 17.79 -11.57 12.31
CA ARG A 638 18.25 -10.32 12.93
C ARG A 638 18.57 -10.46 14.41
N LEU A 639 17.75 -11.20 15.16
CA LEU A 639 18.01 -11.47 16.57
C LEU A 639 19.30 -12.27 16.75
N PHE A 640 19.51 -13.31 15.95
CA PHE A 640 20.77 -14.07 15.92
C PHE A 640 21.95 -13.15 15.65
N PHE A 641 21.90 -12.29 14.61
CA PHE A 641 23.02 -11.40 14.30
C PHE A 641 23.33 -10.40 15.41
N ALA A 642 22.31 -9.91 16.12
CA ALA A 642 22.46 -9.01 17.26
C ALA A 642 23.09 -9.71 18.48
N LEU A 643 22.67 -10.94 18.77
CA LEU A 643 23.11 -11.70 19.95
C LEU A 643 24.39 -12.51 19.75
N ARG A 644 24.78 -12.74 18.48
CA ARG A 644 25.95 -13.55 18.08
C ARG A 644 27.24 -13.25 18.86
N PRO A 645 27.66 -11.98 19.11
CA PRO A 645 28.88 -11.72 19.87
C PRO A 645 28.85 -12.32 21.29
N TYR A 646 27.70 -12.27 21.96
CA TYR A 646 27.51 -12.82 23.31
C TYR A 646 27.44 -14.35 23.29
N MET A 647 26.84 -14.92 22.25
CA MET A 647 26.88 -16.38 22.05
C MET A 647 28.32 -16.86 21.88
N VAL A 648 29.13 -16.15 21.10
CA VAL A 648 30.56 -16.45 20.91
C VAL A 648 31.35 -16.31 22.20
N GLU A 649 31.09 -15.26 23.01
CA GLU A 649 31.66 -15.10 24.36
C GLU A 649 31.38 -16.35 25.21
N LYS A 650 30.12 -16.80 25.24
CA LYS A 650 29.70 -17.97 26.03
C LYS A 650 30.28 -19.29 25.50
N ILE A 651 30.39 -19.47 24.19
CA ILE A 651 31.07 -20.63 23.60
C ILE A 651 32.53 -20.69 24.03
N LYS A 652 33.24 -19.55 24.05
CA LYS A 652 34.65 -19.51 24.47
C LYS A 652 34.83 -19.77 25.96
N GLU A 653 33.91 -19.25 26.77
CA GLU A 653 33.92 -19.40 28.22
C GLU A 653 33.69 -20.86 28.64
N TYR A 654 32.64 -21.51 28.11
CA TYR A 654 32.22 -22.84 28.56
C TYR A 654 32.76 -24.00 27.71
N LYS A 655 33.11 -23.76 26.44
CA LYS A 655 33.60 -24.77 25.48
C LYS A 655 32.71 -26.02 25.38
N ASP A 656 31.41 -25.83 25.54
CA ASP A 656 30.38 -26.87 25.52
C ASP A 656 30.04 -27.31 24.09
N ASP A 657 29.92 -28.62 23.86
CA ASP A 657 29.67 -29.18 22.52
C ASP A 657 28.31 -28.79 21.96
N ASP A 658 27.25 -28.83 22.78
CA ASP A 658 25.90 -28.52 22.33
C ASP A 658 25.77 -27.05 21.92
N LEU A 659 26.39 -26.13 22.69
CA LEU A 659 26.43 -24.71 22.35
C LEU A 659 27.16 -24.47 21.01
N VAL A 660 28.29 -25.14 20.80
CA VAL A 660 29.04 -25.05 19.53
C VAL A 660 28.20 -25.59 18.39
N TYR A 661 27.60 -26.76 18.52
CA TYR A 661 26.81 -27.38 17.45
C TYR A 661 25.60 -26.53 17.08
N LEU A 662 24.85 -26.01 18.06
CA LEU A 662 23.72 -25.10 17.82
C LEU A 662 24.18 -23.84 17.07
N TYR A 663 25.29 -23.25 17.50
CA TYR A 663 25.87 -22.08 16.85
C TYR A 663 26.30 -22.35 15.40
N LEU A 664 26.97 -23.47 15.17
CA LEU A 664 27.36 -23.90 13.83
C LEU A 664 26.13 -24.12 12.95
N SER A 665 25.06 -24.73 13.46
CA SER A 665 23.80 -24.88 12.74
C SER A 665 23.19 -23.53 12.33
N MET A 666 23.13 -22.56 13.26
CA MET A 666 22.68 -21.19 12.94
C MET A 666 23.56 -20.53 11.88
N CYS A 667 24.87 -20.79 11.91
CA CYS A 667 25.79 -20.27 10.90
C CYS A 667 25.61 -20.91 9.52
N SER A 668 25.25 -22.19 9.46
CA SER A 668 24.92 -22.88 8.21
C SER A 668 23.66 -22.28 7.59
N PHE A 669 22.61 -22.11 8.39
CA PHE A 669 21.33 -21.55 7.95
C PHE A 669 21.46 -20.10 7.45
N THR A 670 22.16 -19.24 8.22
CA THR A 670 22.39 -17.84 7.83
C THR A 670 23.57 -17.62 6.88
N ASN A 671 24.29 -18.68 6.50
CA ASN A 671 25.52 -18.62 5.69
C ASN A 671 26.62 -17.67 6.22
N THR A 672 26.61 -17.32 7.51
CA THR A 672 27.64 -16.45 8.10
C THR A 672 28.92 -17.21 8.41
N ARG A 673 30.06 -16.58 8.15
CA ARG A 673 31.39 -17.11 8.52
C ARG A 673 32.09 -16.34 9.65
N LYS A 674 31.47 -15.26 10.16
CA LYS A 674 32.03 -14.42 11.22
C LYS A 674 32.25 -15.25 12.50
N TYR A 675 33.44 -15.16 13.11
CA TYR A 675 33.90 -15.91 14.30
C TYR A 675 34.10 -17.43 14.14
N LEU A 676 33.72 -18.05 13.01
CA LEU A 676 33.88 -19.50 12.83
C LEU A 676 35.34 -19.96 12.92
N ARG A 677 36.27 -19.26 12.28
CA ARG A 677 37.70 -19.62 12.35
C ARG A 677 38.25 -19.60 13.78
N GLU A 678 37.72 -18.71 14.61
CA GLU A 678 38.13 -18.60 16.01
C GLU A 678 37.59 -19.77 16.83
N ILE A 679 36.30 -20.12 16.67
CA ILE A 679 35.67 -21.26 17.35
C ILE A 679 36.29 -22.59 16.88
N LEU A 680 36.51 -22.74 15.57
CA LEU A 680 36.99 -23.98 14.94
C LEU A 680 38.53 -24.13 14.97
N SER A 681 39.24 -23.24 15.68
CA SER A 681 40.69 -23.34 15.90
C SER A 681 41.08 -24.48 16.85
N SER A 682 40.13 -24.98 17.64
CA SER A 682 40.28 -26.15 18.51
C SER A 682 40.28 -27.44 17.70
N ASP A 683 41.24 -28.34 17.97
CA ASP A 683 41.33 -29.67 17.35
C ASP A 683 40.02 -30.46 17.46
N LYS A 684 39.29 -30.27 18.57
CA LYS A 684 38.02 -30.95 18.89
C LYS A 684 36.93 -30.74 17.82
N TRP A 685 36.85 -29.55 17.24
CA TRP A 685 35.82 -29.18 16.25
C TRP A 685 36.40 -28.94 14.86
N SER A 686 37.69 -29.23 14.67
CA SER A 686 38.43 -28.97 13.43
C SER A 686 37.81 -29.62 12.19
N ILE A 687 37.09 -30.73 12.34
CA ILE A 687 36.36 -31.39 11.23
C ILE A 687 35.34 -30.46 10.55
N PHE A 688 34.72 -29.55 11.31
CA PHE A 688 33.78 -28.57 10.77
C PHE A 688 34.46 -27.52 9.88
N ASN A 689 35.78 -27.33 9.93
CA ASN A 689 36.47 -26.48 8.96
C ASN A 689 36.24 -26.97 7.53
N TYR A 690 36.13 -28.28 7.31
CA TYR A 690 35.85 -28.83 5.99
C TYR A 690 34.41 -28.61 5.53
N VAL A 691 33.46 -28.47 6.48
CA VAL A 691 32.06 -28.11 6.21
C VAL A 691 31.94 -26.62 5.90
N PHE A 692 32.45 -25.74 6.76
CA PHE A 692 32.25 -24.30 6.59
C PHE A 692 33.24 -23.65 5.59
N PHE A 693 34.36 -24.30 5.30
CA PHE A 693 35.38 -23.84 4.35
C PHE A 693 35.82 -24.97 3.40
N PRO A 694 34.93 -25.41 2.49
CA PRO A 694 35.21 -26.54 1.61
C PRO A 694 36.35 -26.26 0.64
N LYS A 695 37.27 -27.21 0.50
CA LYS A 695 38.40 -27.20 -0.44
C LYS A 695 38.08 -27.99 -1.71
N LYS A 696 38.77 -27.69 -2.82
CA LYS A 696 38.69 -28.46 -4.08
C LYS A 696 39.43 -29.79 -3.95
N ASP A 697 40.67 -29.79 -3.47
CA ASP A 697 41.54 -30.96 -3.50
C ASP A 697 41.58 -31.72 -2.17
N VAL A 698 40.50 -32.44 -1.86
CA VAL A 698 40.42 -33.32 -0.68
C VAL A 698 40.50 -34.78 -1.14
N THR A 699 41.45 -35.53 -0.59
CA THR A 699 41.69 -36.93 -0.98
C THR A 699 40.70 -37.89 -0.32
N LEU A 700 40.41 -39.01 -0.98
CA LEU A 700 39.58 -40.11 -0.44
C LEU A 700 40.23 -40.90 0.70
N ARG A 701 41.47 -40.57 1.10
CA ARG A 701 42.23 -41.30 2.14
C ARG A 701 41.61 -41.16 3.53
N ASP A 702 40.94 -40.04 3.80
CA ASP A 702 40.16 -39.82 5.01
C ASP A 702 38.67 -39.69 4.65
N PRO A 703 37.88 -40.78 4.80
CA PRO A 703 36.47 -40.79 4.42
C PRO A 703 35.63 -39.76 5.18
N LEU A 704 35.94 -39.47 6.46
CA LEU A 704 35.17 -38.52 7.27
C LEU A 704 35.45 -37.08 6.84
N ILE A 705 36.71 -36.73 6.56
CA ILE A 705 37.07 -35.42 6.01
C ILE A 705 36.46 -35.23 4.62
N PHE A 706 36.50 -36.26 3.76
CA PHE A 706 35.88 -36.21 2.44
C PHE A 706 34.35 -36.01 2.53
N PHE A 707 33.70 -36.69 3.46
CA PHE A 707 32.28 -36.52 3.76
C PHE A 707 31.96 -35.10 4.25
N ALA A 708 32.69 -34.60 5.26
CA ALA A 708 32.54 -33.24 5.78
C ALA A 708 32.76 -32.17 4.69
N ASN A 709 33.75 -32.38 3.82
CA ASN A 709 34.01 -31.50 2.69
C ASN A 709 32.85 -31.51 1.68
N THR A 710 32.25 -32.67 1.42
CA THR A 710 31.11 -32.80 0.50
C THR A 710 29.88 -32.06 1.05
N LEU A 711 29.59 -32.15 2.35
CA LEU A 711 28.57 -31.33 3.01
C LEU A 711 28.86 -29.83 2.86
N GLY A 712 30.13 -29.43 2.98
CA GLY A 712 30.51 -28.04 2.76
C GLY A 712 30.27 -27.56 1.33
N TRP A 713 30.46 -28.43 0.34
CA TRP A 713 30.07 -28.15 -1.04
C TRP A 713 28.55 -28.01 -1.17
N THR A 714 27.74 -28.83 -0.49
CA THR A 714 26.28 -28.64 -0.42
C THR A 714 25.93 -27.22 0.02
N LEU A 715 26.45 -26.78 1.17
CA LEU A 715 26.20 -25.42 1.71
C LEU A 715 26.67 -24.32 0.76
N LYS A 716 27.80 -24.54 0.07
CA LYS A 716 28.34 -23.60 -0.91
C LYS A 716 27.40 -23.42 -2.11
N LEU A 717 26.83 -24.52 -2.63
CA LEU A 717 25.88 -24.48 -3.74
C LEU A 717 24.55 -23.85 -3.31
N SER A 718 24.01 -24.21 -2.13
CA SER A 718 22.84 -23.55 -1.54
C SER A 718 23.05 -22.04 -1.41
N LYS A 719 24.25 -21.60 -1.02
CA LYS A 719 24.60 -20.19 -0.94
C LYS A 719 24.59 -19.51 -2.31
N TYR A 720 25.11 -20.16 -3.35
CA TYR A 720 25.05 -19.60 -4.71
C TYR A 720 23.61 -19.41 -5.18
N LEU A 721 22.74 -20.38 -4.89
CA LEU A 721 21.32 -20.29 -5.16
C LEU A 721 20.69 -19.09 -4.42
N SER A 722 20.88 -18.99 -3.10
CA SER A 722 20.30 -17.90 -2.29
C SER A 722 20.81 -16.49 -2.65
N GLU A 723 22.05 -16.39 -3.17
CA GLU A 723 22.64 -15.11 -3.61
C GLU A 723 22.37 -14.80 -5.09
N GLY A 724 21.59 -15.63 -5.81
CA GLY A 724 21.32 -15.45 -7.24
C GLY A 724 22.55 -15.60 -8.14
N LYS A 725 23.60 -16.29 -7.67
CA LYS A 725 24.86 -16.53 -8.42
C LYS A 725 24.74 -17.77 -9.30
N TYR A 726 23.79 -17.73 -10.23
CA TYR A 726 23.42 -18.89 -11.05
C TYR A 726 24.56 -19.41 -11.93
N GLU A 727 25.39 -18.55 -12.51
CA GLU A 727 26.56 -18.99 -13.29
C GLU A 727 27.53 -19.84 -12.45
N ALA A 728 27.83 -19.38 -11.23
CA ALA A 728 28.71 -20.12 -10.32
C ALA A 728 28.10 -21.46 -9.86
N LEU A 729 26.77 -21.54 -9.76
CA LEU A 729 26.04 -22.78 -9.48
C LEU A 729 26.16 -23.75 -10.66
N VAL A 730 25.89 -23.29 -11.88
CA VAL A 730 26.00 -24.05 -13.14
C VAL A 730 27.42 -24.60 -13.31
N ASP A 731 28.44 -23.78 -13.11
CA ASP A 731 29.85 -24.20 -13.24
C ASP A 731 30.26 -25.25 -12.19
N SER A 732 29.63 -25.23 -11.01
CA SER A 732 30.01 -26.07 -9.89
C SER A 732 29.26 -27.41 -9.81
N ILE A 733 28.13 -27.56 -10.50
CA ILE A 733 27.24 -28.72 -10.32
C ILE A 733 27.88 -30.03 -10.79
N ALA A 734 28.61 -30.01 -11.91
CA ALA A 734 29.27 -31.19 -12.46
C ALA A 734 30.37 -31.70 -11.53
N ASP A 735 31.11 -30.80 -10.88
CA ASP A 735 32.12 -31.14 -9.88
C ASP A 735 31.48 -31.69 -8.61
N TYR A 736 30.36 -31.12 -8.19
CA TYR A 736 29.61 -31.62 -7.03
C TYR A 736 29.05 -33.03 -7.29
N GLU A 737 28.48 -33.29 -8.46
CA GLU A 737 27.99 -34.62 -8.85
C GLU A 737 29.12 -35.68 -8.82
N LYS A 738 30.29 -35.34 -9.36
CA LYS A 738 31.48 -36.23 -9.27
C LYS A 738 31.86 -36.52 -7.83
N ARG A 739 31.82 -35.52 -6.94
CA ARG A 739 32.11 -35.70 -5.49
C ARG A 739 31.10 -36.62 -4.82
N VAL A 740 29.81 -36.44 -5.09
CA VAL A 740 28.75 -37.31 -4.54
C VAL A 740 28.92 -38.75 -5.02
N ALA A 741 29.27 -38.96 -6.29
CA ALA A 741 29.56 -40.29 -6.83
C ALA A 741 30.78 -40.94 -6.15
N MET A 742 31.87 -40.18 -5.94
CA MET A 742 33.04 -40.65 -5.20
C MET A 742 32.70 -40.97 -3.73
N LEU A 743 31.90 -40.13 -3.07
CA LEU A 743 31.49 -40.32 -1.68
C LEU A 743 30.72 -41.64 -1.50
N LYS A 744 29.84 -42.00 -2.44
CA LYS A 744 29.12 -43.30 -2.42
C LYS A 744 30.07 -44.49 -2.29
N SER A 745 31.25 -44.44 -2.90
CA SER A 745 32.23 -45.52 -2.86
C SER A 745 32.96 -45.69 -1.52
N VAL A 746 32.96 -44.65 -0.67
CA VAL A 746 33.67 -44.65 0.63
C VAL A 746 32.75 -44.51 1.83
N MET A 747 31.45 -44.27 1.63
CA MET A 747 30.49 -44.02 2.72
C MET A 747 30.45 -45.15 3.76
N GLY A 748 30.60 -46.41 3.34
CA GLY A 748 30.63 -47.55 4.27
C GLY A 748 31.79 -47.54 5.28
N LYS A 749 32.78 -46.66 5.08
CA LYS A 749 33.94 -46.45 5.97
C LYS A 749 33.79 -45.20 6.86
N VAL A 750 32.72 -44.43 6.70
CA VAL A 750 32.45 -43.23 7.51
C VAL A 750 31.69 -43.66 8.77
N ASP A 751 32.14 -43.17 9.92
CA ASP A 751 31.44 -43.36 11.20
C ASP A 751 30.02 -42.76 11.11
N LYS A 752 29.00 -43.61 11.35
CA LYS A 752 27.59 -43.24 11.17
C LYS A 752 27.15 -42.12 12.11
N GLU A 753 27.59 -42.15 13.36
CA GLU A 753 27.18 -41.17 14.37
C GLU A 753 27.85 -39.81 14.11
N LYS A 754 29.12 -39.81 13.70
CA LYS A 754 29.80 -38.58 13.27
C LYS A 754 29.20 -38.02 11.97
N ALA A 755 28.83 -38.89 11.01
CA ALA A 755 28.18 -38.45 9.79
C ALA A 755 26.82 -37.78 10.08
N LYS A 756 25.99 -38.40 10.92
CA LYS A 756 24.72 -37.81 11.37
C LYS A 756 24.92 -36.47 12.07
N LEU A 757 25.88 -36.37 13.00
CA LEU A 757 26.19 -35.11 13.69
C LEU A 757 26.56 -34.00 12.70
N LEU A 758 27.46 -34.28 11.76
CA LEU A 758 27.88 -33.32 10.74
C LEU A 758 26.71 -32.90 9.84
N THR A 759 25.88 -33.85 9.40
CA THR A 759 24.67 -33.57 8.62
C THR A 759 23.69 -32.71 9.39
N ARG A 760 23.43 -33.02 10.66
CA ARG A 760 22.52 -32.24 11.52
C ARG A 760 23.01 -30.81 11.72
N VAL A 761 24.31 -30.60 11.87
CA VAL A 761 24.89 -29.25 12.02
C VAL A 761 24.93 -28.48 10.70
N ALA A 762 25.15 -29.17 9.58
CA ALA A 762 25.17 -28.52 8.27
C ALA A 762 23.75 -28.20 7.78
N LEU A 763 22.82 -29.16 7.87
CA LEU A 763 21.54 -29.16 7.16
C LEU A 763 20.32 -29.17 8.10
N GLY A 764 20.51 -29.30 9.42
CA GLY A 764 19.40 -29.32 10.38
C GLY A 764 18.55 -30.60 10.40
N LYS A 765 18.96 -31.67 9.68
CA LYS A 765 18.21 -32.93 9.54
C LYS A 765 18.93 -34.08 10.26
N ASP A 766 18.16 -34.99 10.87
CA ASP A 766 18.66 -36.19 11.59
C ASP A 766 18.44 -37.49 10.78
N GLU A 767 18.36 -37.35 9.46
CA GLU A 767 18.07 -38.43 8.51
C GLU A 767 19.35 -39.07 7.94
N ASP A 768 19.20 -40.02 7.00
CA ASP A 768 20.35 -40.66 6.33
C ASP A 768 21.21 -39.58 5.62
N PRO A 769 22.48 -39.41 6.02
CA PRO A 769 23.37 -38.42 5.43
C PRO A 769 23.52 -38.50 3.91
N MET A 770 23.54 -39.71 3.35
CA MET A 770 23.68 -39.89 1.90
C MET A 770 22.40 -39.60 1.16
N GLU A 771 21.25 -39.97 1.74
CA GLU A 771 19.95 -39.64 1.17
C GLU A 771 19.83 -38.12 1.04
N GLN A 772 20.12 -37.38 2.12
CA GLN A 772 20.10 -35.92 2.14
C GLN A 772 21.03 -35.28 1.10
N ILE A 773 22.29 -35.72 1.00
CA ILE A 773 23.22 -35.22 -0.03
C ILE A 773 22.69 -35.48 -1.45
N ASN A 774 22.07 -36.64 -1.71
CA ASN A 774 21.49 -36.93 -3.02
C ASN A 774 20.27 -36.04 -3.29
N LEU A 775 19.40 -35.81 -2.31
CA LEU A 775 18.24 -34.92 -2.44
C LEU A 775 18.67 -33.51 -2.85
N TYR A 776 19.67 -32.93 -2.15
CA TYR A 776 20.22 -31.62 -2.51
C TYR A 776 20.84 -31.60 -3.91
N LEU A 777 21.55 -32.66 -4.33
CA LEU A 777 22.07 -32.75 -5.69
C LEU A 777 20.94 -32.74 -6.74
N GLU A 778 19.84 -33.44 -6.49
CA GLU A 778 18.66 -33.44 -7.36
C GLU A 778 18.01 -32.05 -7.43
N GLN A 779 17.83 -31.38 -6.28
CA GLN A 779 17.33 -30.00 -6.21
C GLN A 779 18.23 -29.02 -6.97
N PHE A 780 19.56 -29.06 -6.78
CA PHE A 780 20.45 -28.16 -7.50
C PHE A 780 20.42 -28.39 -9.02
N LYS A 781 20.27 -29.64 -9.47
CA LYS A 781 20.08 -29.93 -10.90
C LYS A 781 18.76 -29.38 -11.41
N PHE A 782 17.70 -29.49 -10.62
CA PHE A 782 16.40 -28.90 -10.94
C PHE A 782 16.51 -27.38 -11.12
N GLU A 783 17.15 -26.68 -10.18
CA GLU A 783 17.40 -25.24 -10.25
C GLU A 783 18.26 -24.84 -11.46
N VAL A 784 19.32 -25.60 -11.77
CA VAL A 784 20.11 -25.39 -12.99
C VAL A 784 19.25 -25.57 -14.24
N GLY A 785 18.31 -26.53 -14.23
CA GLY A 785 17.31 -26.69 -15.28
C GLY A 785 16.45 -25.44 -15.47
N LEU A 786 15.96 -24.84 -14.38
CA LEU A 786 15.19 -23.58 -14.41
C LEU A 786 16.02 -22.41 -14.94
N VAL A 787 17.28 -22.28 -14.51
CA VAL A 787 18.19 -21.26 -15.01
C VAL A 787 18.34 -21.37 -16.52
N TYR A 788 18.53 -22.57 -17.05
CA TYR A 788 18.56 -22.78 -18.50
C TYR A 788 17.23 -22.45 -19.15
N TYR A 789 16.09 -22.83 -18.54
CA TYR A 789 14.75 -22.54 -19.06
C TYR A 789 14.48 -21.03 -19.18
N HIS A 790 14.95 -20.22 -18.23
CA HIS A 790 14.79 -18.77 -18.26
C HIS A 790 15.84 -18.02 -19.11
N ASN A 791 16.94 -18.68 -19.48
CA ASN A 791 18.05 -18.08 -20.25
C ASN A 791 18.30 -18.83 -21.58
N TYR A 792 17.25 -19.05 -22.36
CA TYR A 792 17.37 -19.65 -23.68
C TYR A 792 17.87 -18.62 -24.71
N ASN A 793 18.71 -19.07 -25.64
CA ASN A 793 19.15 -18.26 -26.78
C ASN A 793 18.72 -18.95 -28.09
N PHE A 794 18.14 -18.21 -29.03
CA PHE A 794 17.63 -18.73 -30.31
C PHE A 794 18.70 -19.34 -31.22
N SER A 795 19.99 -19.04 -31.01
CA SER A 795 21.10 -19.71 -31.70
C SER A 795 21.26 -21.18 -31.31
N ILE A 796 20.69 -21.61 -30.17
CA ILE A 796 20.78 -22.97 -29.66
C ILE A 796 19.58 -23.80 -30.16
N ASN A 797 19.82 -25.06 -30.54
CA ASN A 797 18.76 -25.98 -30.92
C ASN A 797 17.77 -26.21 -29.75
N PHE A 798 16.55 -25.68 -29.87
CA PHE A 798 15.53 -25.78 -28.81
C PHE A 798 15.23 -27.22 -28.39
N LYS A 799 15.30 -28.19 -29.32
CA LYS A 799 15.02 -29.61 -29.05
C LYS A 799 16.06 -30.21 -28.13
N GLU A 800 17.33 -29.97 -28.42
CA GLU A 800 18.43 -30.46 -27.59
C GLU A 800 18.42 -29.76 -26.23
N TYR A 801 18.13 -28.45 -26.23
CA TYR A 801 18.07 -27.62 -25.05
C TYR A 801 16.96 -28.03 -24.08
N ILE A 802 15.71 -28.19 -24.54
CA ILE A 802 14.59 -28.60 -23.68
C ILE A 802 14.74 -30.03 -23.15
N ASN A 803 15.42 -30.92 -23.90
CA ASN A 803 15.72 -32.27 -23.43
C ASN A 803 16.80 -32.28 -22.35
N LEU A 804 17.77 -31.36 -22.41
CA LEU A 804 18.74 -31.17 -21.34
C LEU A 804 18.05 -30.68 -20.06
N ILE A 805 17.17 -29.67 -20.17
CA ILE A 805 16.38 -29.14 -19.04
C ILE A 805 15.54 -30.25 -18.40
N ASP A 806 14.77 -30.99 -19.20
CA ASP A 806 13.96 -32.11 -18.73
C ASP A 806 14.81 -33.18 -18.01
N LYS A 807 15.97 -33.53 -18.56
CA LYS A 807 16.90 -34.49 -17.95
C LYS A 807 17.43 -34.00 -16.60
N LEU A 808 17.67 -32.70 -16.45
CA LEU A 808 18.16 -32.09 -15.20
C LEU A 808 17.07 -32.06 -14.12
N MET A 809 15.82 -31.76 -14.50
CA MET A 809 14.70 -31.59 -13.56
C MET A 809 14.00 -32.89 -13.18
N THR A 810 13.99 -33.89 -14.07
CA THR A 810 13.28 -35.17 -13.87
C THR A 810 13.63 -35.89 -12.55
N PRO A 811 14.91 -35.98 -12.11
CA PRO A 811 15.24 -36.66 -10.86
C PRO A 811 14.52 -36.10 -9.64
N TRP A 812 14.53 -34.77 -9.48
CA TRP A 812 13.85 -34.10 -8.36
C TRP A 812 12.34 -34.31 -8.42
N TYR A 813 11.72 -34.15 -9.59
CA TYR A 813 10.30 -34.44 -9.78
C TYR A 813 9.92 -35.89 -9.38
N ASN A 814 10.73 -36.88 -9.79
CA ASN A 814 10.49 -38.27 -9.41
C ASN A 814 10.60 -38.50 -7.90
N THR A 815 11.47 -37.75 -7.22
CA THR A 815 11.57 -37.73 -5.77
C THR A 815 10.33 -37.11 -5.13
N LEU A 816 9.86 -35.96 -5.63
CA LEU A 816 8.63 -35.32 -5.15
C LEU A 816 7.42 -36.26 -5.27
N LEU A 817 7.27 -36.98 -6.38
CA LEU A 817 6.17 -37.94 -6.58
C LEU A 817 6.10 -39.04 -5.52
N LYS A 818 7.23 -39.45 -4.93
CA LYS A 818 7.25 -40.47 -3.87
C LYS A 818 6.53 -40.00 -2.60
N TYR A 819 6.46 -38.69 -2.39
CA TYR A 819 5.88 -38.07 -1.20
C TYR A 819 4.65 -37.20 -1.52
N LYS A 820 3.97 -37.46 -2.65
CA LYS A 820 2.84 -36.65 -3.16
C LYS A 820 1.70 -36.37 -2.17
N ASN A 821 1.53 -37.20 -1.15
CA ASN A 821 0.48 -37.03 -0.15
C ASN A 821 0.86 -36.00 0.94
N ASN A 822 2.10 -35.51 0.94
CA ASN A 822 2.67 -34.60 1.93
C ASN A 822 3.36 -33.39 1.25
N TRP A 823 2.96 -33.01 0.04
CA TRP A 823 3.53 -31.82 -0.60
C TRP A 823 3.15 -30.56 0.19
N GLU A 824 4.14 -29.72 0.47
CA GLU A 824 3.94 -28.35 0.92
C GLU A 824 3.91 -27.44 -0.31
N VAL A 825 3.74 -26.13 -0.08
CA VAL A 825 3.59 -25.13 -1.15
C VAL A 825 4.79 -25.15 -2.10
N ASP A 826 6.02 -25.26 -1.57
CA ASP A 826 7.24 -25.27 -2.36
C ASP A 826 7.34 -26.48 -3.30
N GLU A 827 6.98 -27.68 -2.82
CA GLU A 827 6.96 -28.87 -3.69
C GLU A 827 5.90 -28.75 -4.80
N ILE A 828 4.75 -28.14 -4.50
CA ILE A 828 3.70 -27.90 -5.51
C ILE A 828 4.21 -26.93 -6.59
N ILE A 829 4.93 -25.88 -6.20
CA ILE A 829 5.56 -24.92 -7.12
C ILE A 829 6.56 -25.64 -8.04
N ASP A 830 7.42 -26.50 -7.48
CA ASP A 830 8.40 -27.25 -8.25
C ASP A 830 7.74 -28.25 -9.23
N VAL A 831 6.69 -28.95 -8.79
CA VAL A 831 5.92 -29.84 -9.68
C VAL A 831 5.30 -29.04 -10.83
N PHE A 832 4.72 -27.87 -10.56
CA PHE A 832 4.16 -27.00 -11.59
C PHE A 832 5.22 -26.53 -12.58
N ARG A 833 6.39 -26.10 -12.12
CA ARG A 833 7.52 -25.70 -12.96
C ARG A 833 8.00 -26.82 -13.86
N TYR A 834 8.06 -28.05 -13.34
CA TYR A 834 8.35 -29.22 -14.17
C TYR A 834 7.26 -29.48 -15.22
N TYR A 835 5.98 -29.30 -14.87
CA TYR A 835 4.87 -29.37 -15.82
C TYR A 835 4.93 -28.29 -16.90
N GLN A 836 5.41 -27.09 -16.60
CA GLN A 836 5.68 -26.07 -17.62
C GLN A 836 6.74 -26.55 -18.62
N VAL A 837 7.84 -27.16 -18.16
CA VAL A 837 8.88 -27.72 -19.05
C VAL A 837 8.34 -28.89 -19.88
N LYS A 838 7.59 -29.81 -19.27
CA LYS A 838 6.90 -30.88 -20.00
C LYS A 838 5.93 -30.33 -21.04
N LEU A 839 5.15 -29.31 -20.67
CA LEU A 839 4.20 -28.65 -21.56
C LEU A 839 4.93 -28.02 -22.74
N ALA A 840 5.98 -27.23 -22.49
CA ALA A 840 6.85 -26.65 -23.50
C ALA A 840 7.36 -27.70 -24.50
N LYS A 841 7.91 -28.81 -23.99
CA LYS A 841 8.38 -29.93 -24.82
C LYS A 841 7.26 -30.55 -25.66
N SER A 842 6.09 -30.79 -25.07
CA SER A 842 4.94 -31.40 -25.75
C SER A 842 4.29 -30.49 -26.80
N LEU A 843 4.30 -29.17 -26.59
CA LEU A 843 3.70 -28.20 -27.51
C LEU A 843 4.46 -28.17 -28.84
N VAL A 844 5.80 -28.24 -28.78
CA VAL A 844 6.69 -28.21 -29.95
C VAL A 844 6.89 -29.59 -30.57
N TYR A 845 7.11 -30.63 -29.77
CA TYR A 845 7.56 -31.94 -30.26
C TYR A 845 6.60 -33.09 -29.99
N GLY A 846 5.56 -32.87 -29.20
CA GLY A 846 4.63 -33.92 -28.80
C GLY A 846 3.64 -34.30 -29.90
N GLY A 847 3.03 -35.47 -29.76
CA GLY A 847 1.90 -35.88 -30.59
C GLY A 847 0.74 -34.89 -30.49
N LYS A 848 -0.19 -34.90 -31.47
CA LYS A 848 -1.32 -33.94 -31.54
C LYS A 848 -2.13 -33.79 -30.24
N TYR A 849 -2.09 -34.81 -29.36
CA TYR A 849 -2.86 -34.86 -28.11
C TYR A 849 -2.01 -34.89 -26.83
N GLU A 850 -0.67 -34.96 -26.92
CA GLU A 850 0.20 -35.19 -25.75
C GLU A 850 0.17 -34.02 -24.75
N TYR A 851 0.12 -32.79 -25.25
CA TYR A 851 0.00 -31.59 -24.42
C TYR A 851 -1.30 -31.58 -23.59
N LYS A 852 -2.37 -32.24 -24.06
CA LYS A 852 -3.66 -32.29 -23.34
C LYS A 852 -3.57 -33.09 -22.05
N THR A 853 -2.76 -34.15 -22.03
CA THR A 853 -2.53 -34.93 -20.81
C THR A 853 -1.84 -34.07 -19.75
N ILE A 854 -0.83 -33.28 -20.15
CA ILE A 854 -0.12 -32.38 -19.23
C ILE A 854 -1.06 -31.26 -18.72
N LEU A 855 -1.95 -30.75 -19.57
CA LEU A 855 -2.98 -29.79 -19.13
C LEU A 855 -3.91 -30.41 -18.07
N ASN A 856 -4.30 -31.69 -18.21
CA ASN A 856 -5.06 -32.38 -17.17
C ASN A 856 -4.25 -32.56 -15.89
N ASP A 857 -2.95 -32.88 -15.98
CA ASP A 857 -2.07 -32.98 -14.81
C ASP A 857 -1.98 -31.64 -14.05
N ILE A 858 -1.96 -30.51 -14.76
CA ILE A 858 -2.00 -29.16 -14.18
C ILE A 858 -3.36 -28.88 -13.51
N ILE A 859 -4.47 -29.26 -14.14
CA ILE A 859 -5.81 -29.13 -13.56
C ILE A 859 -5.94 -29.98 -12.29
N GLU A 860 -5.33 -31.16 -12.25
CA GLU A 860 -5.30 -32.01 -11.06
C GLU A 860 -4.42 -31.41 -9.96
N LEU A 861 -3.25 -30.88 -10.30
CA LEU A 861 -2.37 -30.20 -9.35
C LEU A 861 -3.03 -28.97 -8.72
N ALA A 862 -3.78 -28.18 -9.49
CA ALA A 862 -4.51 -27.03 -8.98
C ALA A 862 -5.61 -27.41 -7.97
N LYS A 863 -6.05 -28.67 -7.90
CA LYS A 863 -7.01 -29.13 -6.88
C LYS A 863 -6.34 -29.44 -5.53
N THR A 864 -5.01 -29.48 -5.48
CA THR A 864 -4.27 -29.81 -4.26
C THR A 864 -3.79 -28.58 -3.49
N SER A 865 -4.06 -27.36 -3.99
CA SER A 865 -3.62 -26.10 -3.38
C SER A 865 -4.53 -24.93 -3.75
N ASP A 866 -4.59 -23.90 -2.89
CA ASP A 866 -5.39 -22.68 -3.10
C ASP A 866 -4.55 -21.52 -3.68
N LEU A 867 -3.46 -21.81 -4.40
CA LEU A 867 -2.62 -20.79 -5.05
C LEU A 867 -3.34 -20.16 -6.25
N GLN A 868 -3.50 -18.83 -6.23
CA GLN A 868 -4.27 -18.09 -7.25
C GLN A 868 -3.70 -18.25 -8.66
N GLU A 869 -2.39 -18.34 -8.79
CA GLU A 869 -1.70 -18.53 -10.06
C GLU A 869 -1.89 -19.95 -10.61
N LEU A 870 -2.04 -20.98 -9.76
CA LEU A 870 -2.43 -22.33 -10.18
C LEU A 870 -3.88 -22.36 -10.64
N ASP A 871 -4.77 -21.62 -9.99
CA ASP A 871 -6.14 -21.44 -10.44
C ASP A 871 -6.20 -20.76 -11.82
N LEU A 872 -5.34 -19.75 -12.05
CA LEU A 872 -5.18 -19.15 -13.37
C LEU A 872 -4.66 -20.16 -14.39
N ALA A 873 -3.64 -20.94 -14.04
CA ALA A 873 -3.09 -21.96 -14.94
C ALA A 873 -4.14 -23.03 -15.30
N LYS A 874 -4.96 -23.44 -14.32
CA LYS A 874 -6.12 -24.32 -14.50
C LYS A 874 -7.15 -23.69 -15.42
N ASP A 875 -7.54 -22.44 -15.20
CA ASP A 875 -8.51 -21.75 -16.05
C ASP A 875 -8.01 -21.65 -17.51
N ILE A 876 -6.73 -21.30 -17.73
CA ILE A 876 -6.11 -21.30 -19.06
C ILE A 876 -6.09 -22.71 -19.66
N ALA A 877 -5.76 -23.74 -18.86
CA ALA A 877 -5.75 -25.13 -19.30
C ALA A 877 -7.15 -25.60 -19.72
N GLU A 878 -8.20 -25.27 -18.97
CA GLU A 878 -9.59 -25.59 -19.27
C GLU A 878 -10.07 -24.91 -20.56
N VAL A 879 -9.68 -23.64 -20.80
CA VAL A 879 -9.96 -22.94 -22.06
C VAL A 879 -9.21 -23.58 -23.23
N ALA A 880 -7.92 -23.89 -23.07
CA ALA A 880 -7.13 -24.56 -24.10
C ALA A 880 -7.63 -25.98 -24.45
N LEU A 881 -8.25 -26.68 -23.49
CA LEU A 881 -8.89 -27.98 -23.69
C LEU A 881 -10.31 -27.87 -24.28
N GLY A 882 -10.90 -26.67 -24.30
CA GLY A 882 -12.28 -26.43 -24.73
C GLY A 882 -13.34 -26.85 -23.71
N ILE A 883 -12.96 -26.99 -22.43
CA ILE A 883 -13.87 -27.29 -21.32
C ILE A 883 -14.63 -26.02 -20.91
N LYS A 884 -13.95 -24.87 -20.94
CA LYS A 884 -14.47 -23.54 -20.59
C LYS A 884 -14.33 -22.58 -21.78
N LYS A 885 -15.19 -21.56 -21.86
CA LYS A 885 -15.11 -20.54 -22.93
C LYS A 885 -14.27 -19.32 -22.55
N GLU A 886 -14.33 -18.92 -21.28
CA GLU A 886 -13.70 -17.71 -20.76
C GLU A 886 -13.08 -17.98 -19.39
N ILE A 887 -11.97 -17.33 -19.12
CA ILE A 887 -11.29 -17.32 -17.82
C ILE A 887 -12.05 -16.39 -16.87
N SER A 888 -12.09 -16.73 -15.59
CA SER A 888 -12.72 -15.87 -14.57
C SER A 888 -12.11 -14.46 -14.58
N ASP A 889 -12.92 -13.43 -14.29
CA ASP A 889 -12.49 -12.02 -14.24
C ASP A 889 -11.47 -11.80 -13.12
N ASN A 890 -10.24 -12.18 -13.40
CA ASN A 890 -9.07 -11.96 -12.59
C ASN A 890 -8.20 -11.01 -13.42
N ASN A 891 -7.87 -9.83 -12.89
CA ASN A 891 -7.15 -8.76 -13.59
C ASN A 891 -5.68 -9.12 -13.98
N SER A 892 -5.38 -10.41 -14.15
CA SER A 892 -4.08 -10.91 -14.58
C SER A 892 -3.87 -10.69 -16.07
N PHE A 893 -2.68 -10.23 -16.43
CA PHE A 893 -2.24 -10.03 -17.80
C PHE A 893 -2.46 -11.28 -18.69
N TYR A 894 -2.10 -12.47 -18.20
CA TYR A 894 -2.24 -13.71 -18.98
C TYR A 894 -3.69 -14.18 -19.10
N ALA A 895 -4.55 -13.86 -18.11
CA ALA A 895 -5.99 -14.13 -18.18
C ALA A 895 -6.63 -13.28 -19.29
N ILE A 896 -6.34 -11.97 -19.29
CA ILE A 896 -6.80 -11.04 -20.31
C ILE A 896 -6.33 -11.52 -21.68
N LEU A 897 -5.04 -11.83 -21.83
CA LEU A 897 -4.47 -12.26 -23.10
C LEU A 897 -5.08 -13.58 -23.61
N ALA A 898 -5.30 -14.56 -22.73
CA ALA A 898 -5.94 -15.82 -23.08
C ALA A 898 -7.41 -15.62 -23.50
N ASN A 899 -8.17 -14.74 -22.83
CA ASN A 899 -9.54 -14.39 -23.22
C ASN A 899 -9.57 -13.68 -24.58
N LEU A 900 -8.67 -12.72 -24.81
CA LEU A 900 -8.55 -12.01 -26.09
C LEU A 900 -8.24 -12.98 -27.23
N ILE A 901 -7.28 -13.91 -27.04
CA ILE A 901 -6.95 -14.95 -28.03
C ILE A 901 -8.12 -15.92 -28.21
N SER A 902 -8.79 -16.33 -27.13
CA SER A 902 -9.97 -17.21 -27.17
C SER A 902 -11.13 -16.58 -27.96
N ASN A 903 -11.30 -15.27 -27.86
CA ASN A 903 -12.37 -14.51 -28.52
C ASN A 903 -11.99 -13.90 -29.88
N ASP A 904 -10.77 -14.14 -30.36
CA ASP A 904 -10.23 -13.52 -31.59
C ASP A 904 -10.30 -11.97 -31.58
N ASP A 905 -10.17 -11.35 -30.39
CA ASP A 905 -10.21 -9.89 -30.22
C ASP A 905 -8.85 -9.24 -30.50
N LEU A 906 -8.58 -9.03 -31.79
CA LEU A 906 -7.34 -8.42 -32.27
C LEU A 906 -7.18 -6.96 -31.82
N GLN A 907 -8.28 -6.23 -31.65
CA GLN A 907 -8.23 -4.83 -31.19
C GLN A 907 -7.81 -4.75 -29.73
N GLY A 908 -8.32 -5.65 -28.89
CA GLY A 908 -7.90 -5.77 -27.50
C GLY A 908 -6.42 -6.12 -27.36
N ILE A 909 -5.89 -7.02 -28.20
CA ILE A 909 -4.45 -7.36 -28.21
C ILE A 909 -3.60 -6.13 -28.59
N ASN A 910 -4.03 -5.36 -29.60
CA ASN A 910 -3.30 -4.14 -30.00
C ASN A 910 -3.29 -3.09 -28.90
N LYS A 911 -4.45 -2.84 -28.28
CA LYS A 911 -4.58 -1.87 -27.16
C LYS A 911 -3.66 -2.24 -26.00
N LEU A 912 -3.60 -3.53 -25.66
CA LEU A 912 -2.73 -4.04 -24.60
C LEU A 912 -1.24 -3.80 -24.93
N TYR A 913 -0.84 -3.98 -26.19
CA TYR A 913 0.51 -3.71 -26.66
C TYR A 913 0.87 -2.21 -26.65
N GLU A 914 -0.05 -1.35 -27.12
CA GLU A 914 0.12 0.11 -27.07
C GLU A 914 0.26 0.62 -25.63
N GLU A 915 -0.54 0.07 -24.71
CA GLU A 915 -0.44 0.37 -23.29
C GLU A 915 0.91 -0.05 -22.71
N PHE A 916 1.41 -1.24 -23.05
CA PHE A 916 2.74 -1.70 -22.63
C PHE A 916 3.88 -0.86 -23.20
N ASN A 917 3.82 -0.49 -24.49
CA ASN A 917 4.77 0.45 -25.11
C ASN A 917 4.77 1.79 -24.37
N ARG A 918 3.59 2.30 -24.01
CA ARG A 918 3.45 3.53 -23.24
C ARG A 918 4.12 3.39 -21.86
N LEU A 919 3.93 2.28 -21.17
CA LEU A 919 4.52 2.02 -19.84
C LEU A 919 6.05 1.84 -19.89
N GLU A 920 6.58 1.19 -20.91
CA GLU A 920 8.02 1.00 -21.09
C GLU A 920 8.73 2.31 -21.45
N ASN A 921 8.12 3.15 -22.30
CA ASN A 921 8.59 4.50 -22.58
C ASN A 921 8.64 5.38 -21.32
N LEU A 922 7.80 5.07 -20.31
CA LEU A 922 7.80 5.72 -19.00
C LEU A 922 8.84 5.12 -18.02
N LYS A 923 9.70 4.19 -18.45
CA LYS A 923 10.67 3.44 -17.62
C LYS A 923 10.03 2.75 -16.40
N VAL A 924 8.72 2.49 -16.44
CA VAL A 924 8.08 1.61 -15.46
C VAL A 924 8.67 0.22 -15.69
N ARG A 925 9.21 -0.43 -14.66
CA ARG A 925 9.74 -1.80 -14.77
C ARG A 925 8.64 -2.74 -15.24
N THR A 926 8.54 -2.94 -16.56
CA THR A 926 7.82 -4.06 -17.16
C THR A 926 8.81 -5.20 -17.33
N THR A 927 8.39 -6.44 -17.08
CA THR A 927 9.28 -7.59 -17.31
C THR A 927 9.50 -7.74 -18.82
N SER A 928 10.77 -7.81 -19.24
CA SER A 928 11.20 -7.86 -20.66
C SER A 928 10.44 -8.93 -21.46
N ASP A 929 10.12 -10.06 -20.85
CA ASP A 929 9.44 -11.19 -21.51
C ASP A 929 7.96 -10.93 -21.85
N ARG A 930 7.20 -10.18 -21.02
CA ARG A 930 5.79 -9.84 -21.31
C ARG A 930 5.70 -8.94 -22.55
N HIS A 931 6.61 -7.96 -22.63
CA HIS A 931 6.71 -7.10 -23.81
C HIS A 931 7.12 -7.88 -25.05
N LYS A 932 8.15 -8.75 -24.94
CA LYS A 932 8.60 -9.62 -26.04
C LYS A 932 7.46 -10.55 -26.53
N LEU A 933 6.65 -11.11 -25.62
CA LEU A 933 5.46 -11.90 -25.96
C LEU A 933 4.40 -11.08 -26.71
N LEU A 934 4.07 -9.86 -26.26
CA LEU A 934 3.11 -9.01 -26.97
C LEU A 934 3.60 -8.57 -28.33
N LYS A 935 4.87 -8.19 -28.45
CA LYS A 935 5.50 -7.85 -29.74
C LYS A 935 5.36 -9.01 -30.73
N LEU A 936 5.57 -10.24 -30.25
CA LEU A 936 5.41 -11.46 -31.04
C LEU A 936 3.95 -11.71 -31.45
N LEU A 937 2.98 -11.52 -30.56
CA LEU A 937 1.56 -11.69 -30.86
C LEU A 937 1.01 -10.60 -31.80
N VAL A 938 1.37 -9.33 -31.58
CA VAL A 938 1.01 -8.21 -32.47
C VAL A 938 1.65 -8.38 -33.85
N GLY A 939 2.94 -8.72 -33.90
CA GLY A 939 3.64 -8.99 -35.16
C GLY A 939 2.95 -10.07 -35.99
N TYR A 940 2.41 -11.11 -35.35
CA TYR A 940 1.67 -12.16 -36.00
C TYR A 940 0.23 -11.77 -36.38
N PHE A 941 -0.57 -11.33 -35.42
CA PHE A 941 -2.02 -11.13 -35.62
C PHE A 941 -2.39 -9.84 -36.36
N ILE A 942 -1.60 -8.78 -36.23
CA ILE A 942 -1.94 -7.45 -36.78
C ILE A 942 -1.27 -7.25 -38.13
N ASN A 943 0.02 -7.58 -38.23
CA ASN A 943 0.80 -7.30 -39.43
C ASN A 943 0.72 -8.41 -40.48
N ASN A 944 0.17 -9.58 -40.14
CA ASN A 944 -0.10 -10.72 -41.03
C ASN A 944 1.09 -11.10 -41.95
N ASN A 945 2.33 -10.86 -41.48
CA ASN A 945 3.53 -10.92 -42.31
C ASN A 945 4.57 -11.83 -41.66
N LYS A 946 4.68 -13.09 -42.13
CA LYS A 946 5.67 -14.06 -41.67
C LYS A 946 7.11 -13.53 -41.70
N LYS A 947 7.40 -12.59 -42.61
CA LYS A 947 8.72 -11.95 -42.76
C LYS A 947 9.07 -11.08 -41.55
N ASN A 948 8.11 -10.32 -41.01
CA ASN A 948 8.29 -9.54 -39.78
C ASN A 948 8.48 -10.42 -38.54
N MET A 949 7.93 -11.64 -38.52
CA MET A 949 8.13 -12.57 -37.40
C MET A 949 9.57 -13.11 -37.34
N GLU A 950 10.16 -13.43 -38.49
CA GLU A 950 11.57 -13.83 -38.57
C GLU A 950 12.49 -12.68 -38.14
N ASP A 951 12.16 -11.44 -38.53
CA ASP A 951 12.89 -10.23 -38.11
C ASP A 951 12.76 -9.99 -36.59
N ILE A 952 11.56 -10.12 -36.02
CA ILE A 952 11.33 -10.00 -34.56
C ILE A 952 12.10 -11.09 -33.79
N ILE A 953 12.09 -12.33 -34.27
CA ILE A 953 12.85 -13.44 -33.64
C ILE A 953 14.36 -13.20 -33.78
N LYS A 954 14.82 -12.63 -34.90
CA LYS A 954 16.22 -12.29 -35.13
C LYS A 954 16.68 -11.13 -34.23
N GLU A 955 15.85 -10.10 -34.05
CA GLU A 955 16.08 -9.03 -33.06
C GLU A 955 16.15 -9.57 -31.63
N MET A 956 15.37 -10.59 -31.31
CA MET A 956 15.43 -11.28 -30.01
C MET A 956 16.61 -12.25 -29.87
N GLY A 957 17.27 -12.62 -30.98
CA GLY A 957 18.27 -13.68 -31.04
C GLY A 957 19.62 -13.34 -30.38
N ASP A 958 19.92 -12.05 -30.20
CA ASP A 958 21.13 -11.60 -29.52
C ASP A 958 20.99 -11.56 -27.98
N ASP A 959 19.77 -11.73 -27.46
CA ASP A 959 19.45 -11.72 -26.02
C ASP A 959 19.17 -13.13 -25.47
N ASN A 960 19.46 -13.36 -24.19
CA ASN A 960 18.85 -14.46 -23.44
C ASN A 960 17.37 -14.16 -23.21
N VAL A 961 16.51 -15.13 -23.49
CA VAL A 961 15.05 -15.04 -23.36
C VAL A 961 14.47 -16.25 -22.64
N HIS A 962 13.26 -16.09 -22.12
CA HIS A 962 12.48 -17.21 -21.61
C HIS A 962 12.22 -18.26 -22.72
N ALA A 963 12.50 -19.55 -22.46
CA ALA A 963 12.28 -20.66 -23.39
C ALA A 963 10.84 -20.73 -23.95
N GLY A 964 9.86 -20.31 -23.13
CA GLY A 964 8.46 -20.20 -23.54
C GLY A 964 8.23 -19.33 -24.78
N ILE A 965 9.07 -18.31 -25.05
CA ILE A 965 8.95 -17.45 -26.25
C ILE A 965 9.19 -18.26 -27.53
N ALA A 966 10.18 -19.16 -27.52
CA ALA A 966 10.44 -20.06 -28.64
C ALA A 966 9.30 -21.08 -28.85
N VAL A 967 8.67 -21.53 -27.75
CA VAL A 967 7.49 -22.41 -27.84
C VAL A 967 6.32 -21.67 -28.46
N THR A 968 5.97 -20.50 -27.92
CA THR A 968 4.85 -19.68 -28.39
C THR A 968 4.99 -19.33 -29.86
N SER A 969 6.20 -18.95 -30.32
CA SER A 969 6.45 -18.67 -31.74
C SER A 969 6.18 -19.88 -32.64
N SER A 970 6.54 -21.09 -32.20
CA SER A 970 6.35 -22.32 -32.96
C SER A 970 4.89 -22.78 -33.05
N VAL A 971 4.06 -22.46 -32.05
CA VAL A 971 2.66 -22.89 -31.97
C VAL A 971 1.64 -21.79 -32.28
N ILE A 972 2.11 -20.60 -32.67
CA ILE A 972 1.29 -19.41 -32.88
C ILE A 972 0.14 -19.59 -33.88
N ASN A 973 0.31 -20.49 -34.84
CA ASN A 973 -0.70 -20.81 -35.85
C ASN A 973 -1.81 -21.76 -35.33
N TYR A 974 -1.72 -22.26 -34.10
CA TYR A 974 -2.66 -23.24 -33.55
C TYR A 974 -3.23 -22.75 -32.21
N LYS A 975 -4.38 -22.07 -32.28
CA LYS A 975 -5.05 -21.38 -31.17
C LYS A 975 -5.09 -22.16 -29.84
N PRO A 976 -5.52 -23.44 -29.77
CA PRO A 976 -5.50 -24.16 -28.50
C PRO A 976 -4.10 -24.37 -27.89
N LYS A 977 -3.07 -24.54 -28.72
CA LYS A 977 -1.68 -24.67 -28.26
C LYS A 977 -1.09 -23.31 -27.90
N LEU A 978 -1.49 -22.25 -28.60
CA LEU A 978 -1.13 -20.87 -28.28
C LEU A 978 -1.69 -20.44 -26.92
N ILE A 979 -2.97 -20.73 -26.65
CA ILE A 979 -3.57 -20.47 -25.33
C ILE A 979 -2.85 -21.29 -24.26
N ALA A 980 -2.57 -22.57 -24.52
CA ALA A 980 -1.81 -23.42 -23.59
C ALA A 980 -0.39 -22.90 -23.32
N SER A 981 0.28 -22.28 -24.31
CA SER A 981 1.64 -21.76 -24.10
C SER A 981 1.70 -20.58 -23.15
N LEU A 982 0.58 -19.91 -22.87
CA LEU A 982 0.52 -18.83 -21.87
C LEU A 982 0.81 -19.33 -20.44
N ILE A 983 0.52 -20.61 -20.14
CA ILE A 983 0.83 -21.23 -18.86
C ILE A 983 2.35 -21.21 -18.58
N LEU A 984 3.18 -21.22 -19.62
CA LEU A 984 4.64 -21.23 -19.50
C LEU A 984 5.21 -19.95 -18.87
N TYR A 985 4.41 -18.90 -18.74
CA TYR A 985 4.83 -17.58 -18.23
C TYR A 985 4.22 -17.22 -16.88
N ILE A 986 3.40 -18.13 -16.33
CA ILE A 986 2.86 -17.97 -14.97
C ILE A 986 4.00 -18.27 -14.00
N ASP A 987 4.40 -17.26 -13.22
CA ASP A 987 5.41 -17.40 -12.18
C ASP A 987 4.73 -17.42 -10.82
N LEU A 988 5.03 -18.44 -10.02
CA LEU A 988 4.50 -18.62 -8.67
C LEU A 988 5.34 -17.86 -7.61
N GLN A 989 6.49 -17.26 -7.98
CA GLN A 989 7.44 -16.64 -7.04
C GLN A 989 7.13 -15.19 -6.61
N GLU A 990 6.14 -14.49 -7.17
CA GLU A 990 5.75 -13.16 -6.62
C GLU A 990 5.23 -13.28 -5.16
N LEU A 991 4.88 -14.48 -4.70
CA LEU A 991 4.50 -14.79 -3.31
C LEU A 991 5.67 -15.10 -2.36
N SER A 992 6.86 -15.49 -2.86
CA SER A 992 7.98 -15.88 -1.97
C SER A 992 8.94 -14.74 -1.62
N PHE A 993 8.86 -13.60 -2.31
CA PHE A 993 9.69 -12.40 -2.04
C PHE A 993 8.91 -11.24 -1.41
N SER A 994 7.62 -11.42 -1.10
CA SER A 994 6.78 -10.40 -0.45
C SER A 994 6.82 -10.41 1.08
N PHE A 995 7.70 -11.22 1.68
CA PHE A 995 8.12 -11.10 3.08
C PHE A 995 9.65 -11.03 3.20
N SER A 996 10.21 -9.84 3.02
CA SER A 996 11.58 -9.49 3.50
C SER A 996 11.68 -8.02 3.91
#